data_AF-A0A023EY66-F1
#
_entry.id   AF-A0A023EY66-F1
#
_cell.length_a   1.000
_cell.length_b   1.000
_cell.length_c   1.000
_cell.angle_alpha   90.00
_cell.angle_beta   90.00
_cell.angle_gamma   90.00
#
_symmetry.space_group_name_H-M   'P 1'
#
loop_
_entity.id
_entity.type
_entity.pdbx_description
1 polymer ?
#
loop_
_entity_poly.entity_id
_entity_poly.type
_entity_poly.pdbx_seq_one_letter_code
_entity_poly.pdbx_strand_id
1 'polypeptide(L)'
;MLRLMKKAMWSLVSTVGGQQESEEEKIKRLEALVEDNDEKEDESEKLGLKDEDKKEIQATNCFAQTGFVTKVEGNYIVIDTTLHVDKKVLQACPFQHQLEVGVKVSYLAYKAPDSESIKVIKLEALLNEVWGEKQKEKAQEEENKELVHEISPTYFNYNQRSEQGTVIAKRRGLLTVETDQGEHSIEMDNVKLTCVLEVGDYVVLDCLVQIDETYFDTRGNILEVRGIAPTRVVQGSGFVTKADTDGGEIRSDDGVYHYLTDVCEAGQVPNHGDKVIFEAVENSQLNFRCTKLVIETAAPRAVETNKEEVKSKYDDDFFFDKRGIKITDNLEVKFENVNERKEIDVIIRNEGERQHKIMRSVFMSNKQTSQMRLLHPRITDTAILKPGDSVKYTFEINAKNYGISKEIFMWAFGGGFKIARYVTVVVGDSDVINDPIRNEGTTKARTAAGSHKLAAWNVYKKGGEITPGQKISKRANFIDIKIGGYHVPDELKQILLNPSMSRNQIDEELDRTQRCLQHPLCPENYKAVFKTFLWMEDVQCEISIARFNVDRGHFTREDSYLALRIENVAESRPSLIPGDKLVATTPWAANNHELANGAFIHKILKHKILVKFSEHFHEKYNGEDHKITFQPTRGAFQKQHHAINCVTSAMGMDFLFPTKINLREPWMDLKINENGNLATNEFDNEFNWHNPMLNPIQKEAIKNILRSEARPLPYIIFGPPGTGKTMTLIELIHQIVKLFADSRIMVATPSNSSANLITERIINAKILRPGEFIRIVGLNYVEQELVPEHLAPYCGTVDIASERTVKDEVIITESGLKHKLQLKHLGRHRITIGTCVTLGTLMQIRFPRNHFTHVLIDEAGQCLESESLIPMTFINQNCGTVVLAGDPMQLGPVVMSSHASDRGFGTSMLVRLMDTPLYRTDKTRFPKTSGYNPRLVTKLRYNYRSVPSILDIYSELFYESALIARIPAEGGDEAKFLDLVYDILPISADS
;
A
#
# COMPACT_ATOMS: atom_id res chain seq x y z
N MET A 1 -15.46 2.29 16.16
CA MET A 1 -16.62 2.12 17.06
C MET A 1 -16.83 3.34 17.96
N LEU A 2 -15.83 3.76 18.76
CA LEU A 2 -15.91 4.97 19.61
C LEU A 2 -16.44 6.23 18.90
N ARG A 3 -16.00 6.53 17.67
CA ARG A 3 -16.49 7.71 16.91
C ARG A 3 -17.95 7.61 16.45
N LEU A 4 -18.46 6.39 16.24
CA LEU A 4 -19.85 6.14 15.84
C LEU A 4 -20.77 6.14 17.06
N MET A 5 -20.30 5.58 18.20
CA MET A 5 -20.98 5.71 19.51
C MET A 5 -21.02 7.16 19.99
N LYS A 6 -19.93 7.94 19.84
CA LYS A 6 -19.89 9.39 20.13
C LYS A 6 -20.97 10.19 19.38
N LYS A 7 -21.28 9.81 18.13
CA LYS A 7 -22.32 10.46 17.32
C LYS A 7 -23.75 10.05 17.73
N ALA A 8 -23.94 8.81 18.15
CA ALA A 8 -25.23 8.32 18.65
C ALA A 8 -25.56 8.89 20.03
N MET A 9 -24.58 8.97 20.94
CA MET A 9 -24.72 9.60 22.26
C MET A 9 -25.03 11.10 22.16
N TRP A 10 -24.42 11.82 21.21
CA TRP A 10 -24.64 13.26 21.04
C TRP A 10 -26.09 13.61 20.64
N SER A 11 -26.80 12.67 20.01
CA SER A 11 -28.24 12.83 19.68
C SER A 11 -29.17 12.54 20.85
N LEU A 12 -28.71 11.84 21.89
CA LEU A 12 -29.53 11.40 23.03
C LEU A 12 -29.39 12.32 24.25
N VAL A 13 -28.23 12.96 24.42
CA VAL A 13 -27.90 13.82 25.57
C VAL A 13 -28.59 15.20 25.53
N SER A 14 -29.14 15.63 24.39
CA SER A 14 -29.77 16.95 24.25
C SER A 14 -31.14 17.12 24.95
N THR A 15 -31.58 16.20 25.80
CA THR A 15 -32.98 16.15 26.27
C THR A 15 -33.20 16.11 27.78
N VAL A 16 -32.17 16.11 28.63
CA VAL A 16 -32.39 16.07 30.08
C VAL A 16 -31.54 17.13 30.79
N GLY A 17 -32.21 18.21 31.22
CA GLY A 17 -31.63 19.23 32.08
C GLY A 17 -31.83 18.87 33.55
N GLY A 18 -30.73 18.85 34.31
CA GLY A 18 -30.75 18.73 35.76
C GLY A 18 -29.35 18.67 36.35
N GLN A 19 -29.06 19.50 37.35
CA GLN A 19 -27.79 19.56 38.08
C GLN A 19 -27.61 18.31 38.97
N GLN A 20 -27.02 17.26 38.41
CA GLN A 20 -26.24 16.23 39.10
C GLN A 20 -25.00 15.99 38.23
N GLU A 21 -23.87 15.64 38.86
CA GLU A 21 -22.60 15.31 38.18
C GLU A 21 -22.91 14.48 36.91
N SER A 22 -22.51 15.00 35.75
CA SER A 22 -22.88 14.42 34.46
C SER A 22 -22.40 12.97 34.44
N GLU A 23 -23.23 12.04 33.97
CA GLU A 23 -22.80 10.66 33.68
C GLU A 23 -21.50 10.67 32.82
N GLU A 24 -21.29 11.72 32.03
CA GLU A 24 -20.08 11.99 31.25
C GLU A 24 -18.82 12.27 32.11
N GLU A 25 -18.97 12.91 33.27
CA GLU A 25 -17.87 13.15 34.23
C GLU A 25 -17.53 11.88 35.01
N LYS A 26 -18.53 11.06 35.36
CA LYS A 26 -18.31 9.74 35.97
C LYS A 26 -17.57 8.78 35.02
N ILE A 27 -17.99 8.74 33.75
CA ILE A 27 -17.31 7.93 32.73
C ILE A 27 -15.88 8.39 32.56
N LYS A 28 -15.62 9.70 32.39
CA LYS A 28 -14.25 10.21 32.27
C LYS A 28 -13.39 9.92 33.49
N ARG A 29 -13.98 9.91 34.69
CA ARG A 29 -13.26 9.62 35.94
C ARG A 29 -12.94 8.13 36.08
N LEU A 30 -13.84 7.26 35.63
CA LEU A 30 -13.63 5.81 35.58
C LEU A 30 -12.64 5.43 34.47
N GLU A 31 -12.73 6.07 33.30
CA GLU A 31 -11.73 5.99 32.22
C GLU A 31 -10.36 6.44 32.73
N ALA A 32 -10.26 7.56 33.46
CA ALA A 32 -9.02 8.03 34.04
C ALA A 32 -8.47 7.09 35.13
N LEU A 33 -9.32 6.41 35.91
CA LEU A 33 -8.90 5.42 36.92
C LEU A 33 -8.42 4.10 36.30
N VAL A 34 -8.93 3.75 35.11
CA VAL A 34 -8.48 2.59 34.34
C VAL A 34 -7.23 2.95 33.55
N GLU A 35 -7.12 4.14 32.98
CA GLU A 35 -5.87 4.67 32.40
C GLU A 35 -4.77 4.75 33.48
N ASP A 36 -5.09 5.14 34.73
CA ASP A 36 -4.14 5.12 35.85
C ASP A 36 -3.73 3.70 36.30
N ASN A 37 -4.53 2.68 35.99
CA ASN A 37 -4.25 1.28 36.32
C ASN A 37 -3.55 0.55 35.17
N ASP A 38 -3.92 0.84 33.92
CA ASP A 38 -3.20 0.43 32.71
C ASP A 38 -1.83 1.10 32.68
N GLU A 39 -1.71 2.37 33.12
CA GLU A 39 -0.42 3.02 33.37
C GLU A 39 0.34 2.40 34.54
N LYS A 40 -0.31 1.78 35.54
CA LYS A 40 0.36 1.06 36.64
C LYS A 40 0.77 -0.36 36.28
N GLU A 41 0.05 -1.05 35.39
CA GLU A 41 0.46 -2.35 34.84
C GLU A 41 1.50 -2.18 33.73
N ASP A 42 1.35 -1.16 32.86
CA ASP A 42 2.44 -0.68 31.99
C ASP A 42 3.60 -0.14 32.81
N GLU A 43 3.39 0.47 33.99
CA GLU A 43 4.48 0.83 34.89
C GLU A 43 5.07 -0.40 35.56
N SER A 44 4.39 -1.53 35.73
CA SER A 44 5.06 -2.73 36.24
C SER A 44 5.97 -3.40 35.19
N GLU A 45 5.68 -3.23 33.88
CA GLU A 45 6.57 -3.57 32.77
C GLU A 45 7.55 -2.41 32.37
N LYS A 46 7.23 -1.15 32.70
CA LYS A 46 8.08 0.06 32.54
C LYS A 46 8.86 0.45 33.81
N LEU A 47 8.67 -0.22 34.95
CA LEU A 47 9.44 -0.05 36.21
C LEU A 47 10.80 -0.78 36.12
N GLY A 48 11.08 -1.41 34.96
CA GLY A 48 12.45 -1.65 34.51
C GLY A 48 13.07 -0.50 33.69
N LEU A 49 12.32 0.57 33.38
CA LEU A 49 12.67 1.56 32.34
C LEU A 49 12.16 3.01 32.57
N LYS A 50 11.89 3.44 33.81
CA LYS A 50 11.59 4.85 34.13
C LYS A 50 12.20 5.29 35.46
N ASP A 51 13.52 5.37 35.47
CA ASP A 51 14.31 6.23 36.34
C ASP A 51 15.56 6.64 35.54
N GLU A 52 15.34 7.47 34.51
CA GLU A 52 16.43 8.15 33.79
C GLU A 52 16.08 9.63 33.57
N ASP A 53 15.82 10.32 34.68
CA ASP A 53 16.12 11.75 34.73
C ASP A 53 17.63 11.92 34.53
N LYS A 54 18.02 12.55 33.40
CA LYS A 54 19.39 12.99 33.07
C LYS A 54 20.49 12.09 33.64
N LYS A 55 20.62 10.84 33.15
CA LYS A 55 21.87 10.12 33.35
C LYS A 55 22.99 10.95 32.72
N GLU A 56 23.97 11.35 33.53
CA GLU A 56 25.30 11.69 33.01
C GLU A 56 25.69 10.55 32.06
N ILE A 57 25.93 10.88 30.79
CA ILE A 57 26.33 9.89 29.79
C ILE A 57 27.60 9.22 30.33
N GLN A 58 27.52 7.93 30.66
CA GLN A 58 28.70 7.16 31.08
C GLN A 58 29.74 7.23 29.97
N ALA A 59 31.03 7.30 30.32
CA ALA A 59 32.09 7.36 29.34
C ALA A 59 31.97 6.20 28.33
N THR A 60 31.59 6.54 27.10
CA THR A 60 31.48 5.59 25.99
C THR A 60 32.75 5.61 25.15
N ASN A 61 32.84 4.65 24.24
CA ASN A 61 33.93 4.55 23.28
C ASN A 61 33.87 5.60 22.16
N CYS A 62 32.81 6.40 22.03
CA CYS A 62 32.69 7.45 21.02
C CYS A 62 32.50 8.79 21.73
N PHE A 63 33.34 9.79 21.43
CA PHE A 63 33.26 11.08 22.13
C PHE A 63 33.74 12.23 21.27
N ALA A 64 33.12 13.40 21.46
CA ALA A 64 33.64 14.67 20.97
C ALA A 64 34.41 15.37 22.07
N GLN A 65 35.55 15.95 21.72
CA GLN A 65 36.41 16.68 22.65
C GLN A 65 37.13 17.82 21.91
N THR A 66 37.68 18.76 22.67
CA THR A 66 38.55 19.81 22.14
C THR A 66 40.00 19.52 22.48
N GLY A 67 40.92 19.92 21.60
CA GLY A 67 42.35 19.74 21.80
C GLY A 67 43.18 20.68 20.94
N PHE A 68 44.46 20.79 21.25
CA PHE A 68 45.38 21.68 20.54
C PHE A 68 46.19 20.91 19.51
N VAL A 69 46.28 21.47 18.30
CA VAL A 69 47.19 20.96 17.28
C VAL A 69 48.62 21.21 17.73
N THR A 70 49.36 20.17 18.09
CA THR A 70 50.74 20.27 18.57
C THR A 70 51.77 19.99 17.48
N LYS A 71 51.36 19.33 16.39
CA LYS A 71 52.23 19.06 15.24
C LYS A 71 51.41 19.07 13.95
N VAL A 72 51.96 19.69 12.91
CA VAL A 72 51.41 19.66 11.55
C VAL A 72 52.49 19.15 10.61
N GLU A 73 52.24 18.04 9.93
CA GLU A 73 53.06 17.55 8.83
C GLU A 73 52.21 17.34 7.58
N GLY A 74 52.83 17.31 6.40
CA GLY A 74 52.11 17.37 5.11
C GLY A 74 51.08 16.26 4.87
N ASN A 75 51.05 15.21 5.69
CA ASN A 75 50.10 14.10 5.60
C ASN A 75 49.34 13.79 6.91
N TYR A 76 49.61 14.46 8.04
CA TYR A 76 48.92 14.20 9.32
C TYR A 76 49.09 15.38 10.29
N ILE A 77 48.23 15.44 11.31
CA ILE A 77 48.43 16.33 12.46
C ILE A 77 48.45 15.51 13.75
N VAL A 78 49.01 16.09 14.80
CA VAL A 78 48.93 15.53 16.16
C VAL A 78 48.17 16.50 17.05
N ILE A 79 47.16 16.01 17.75
CA ILE A 79 46.40 16.74 18.76
C ILE A 79 46.90 16.32 20.15
N ASP A 80 47.16 17.29 21.03
CA ASP A 80 47.59 17.10 22.42
C ASP A 80 48.75 16.10 22.58
N THR A 81 49.69 16.14 21.63
CA THR A 81 50.92 15.32 21.56
C THR A 81 50.73 13.79 21.43
N THR A 82 49.51 13.30 21.53
CA THR A 82 49.22 11.86 21.65
C THR A 82 48.27 11.36 20.56
N LEU A 83 47.36 12.19 20.07
CA LEU A 83 46.32 11.79 19.12
C LEU A 83 46.76 12.07 17.69
N HIS A 84 47.02 11.00 16.94
CA HIS A 84 47.37 11.10 15.53
C HIS A 84 46.11 11.22 14.65
N VAL A 85 46.04 12.26 13.84
CA VAL A 85 44.93 12.49 12.90
C VAL A 85 45.40 12.18 11.49
N ASP A 86 44.81 11.15 10.90
CA ASP A 86 45.20 10.66 9.58
C ASP A 86 44.89 11.65 8.45
N LYS A 87 45.65 11.53 7.37
CA LYS A 87 45.49 12.30 6.12
C LYS A 87 44.05 12.36 5.62
N LYS A 88 43.31 11.25 5.75
CA LYS A 88 41.93 11.13 5.26
C LYS A 88 40.99 12.11 5.97
N VAL A 89 41.13 12.23 7.30
CA VAL A 89 40.33 13.16 8.11
C VAL A 89 40.67 14.60 7.76
N LEU A 90 41.95 14.89 7.50
CA LEU A 90 42.40 16.20 7.09
C LEU A 90 41.90 16.61 5.70
N GLN A 91 41.88 15.69 4.74
CA GLN A 91 41.36 15.96 3.39
C GLN A 91 39.86 16.24 3.36
N ALA A 92 39.11 15.65 4.30
CA ALA A 92 37.67 15.89 4.46
C ALA A 92 37.37 17.15 5.29
N CYS A 93 38.39 17.79 5.88
CA CYS A 93 38.23 18.95 6.75
C CYS A 93 38.14 20.26 5.93
N PRO A 94 37.02 21.00 5.99
CA PRO A 94 36.83 22.20 5.16
C PRO A 94 37.79 23.35 5.50
N PHE A 95 38.38 23.32 6.71
CA PHE A 95 39.31 24.32 7.20
C PHE A 95 40.75 23.79 7.32
N GLN A 96 41.11 22.73 6.58
CA GLN A 96 42.44 22.12 6.61
C GLN A 96 43.58 23.14 6.48
N HIS A 97 43.41 24.15 5.63
CA HIS A 97 44.42 25.19 5.38
C HIS A 97 44.65 26.15 6.56
N GLN A 98 43.78 26.12 7.56
CA GLN A 98 43.85 26.96 8.76
C GLN A 98 44.37 26.18 9.98
N LEU A 99 44.73 24.89 9.80
CA LEU A 99 45.30 24.05 10.86
C LEU A 99 46.80 24.35 11.01
N GLU A 100 47.14 25.16 12.00
CA GLU A 100 48.52 25.47 12.39
C GLU A 100 48.79 24.98 13.82
N VAL A 101 50.07 24.84 14.17
CA VAL A 101 50.46 24.48 15.54
C VAL A 101 49.97 25.56 16.51
N GLY A 102 49.27 25.17 17.57
CA GLY A 102 48.68 26.05 18.57
C GLY A 102 47.20 26.34 18.38
N VAL A 103 46.58 25.88 17.29
CA VAL A 103 45.15 26.05 17.04
C VAL A 103 44.33 25.05 17.87
N LYS A 104 43.25 25.52 18.51
CA LYS A 104 42.27 24.69 19.23
C LYS A 104 41.23 24.17 18.24
N VAL A 105 41.01 22.86 18.24
CA VAL A 105 40.04 22.19 17.36
C VAL A 105 39.07 21.38 18.20
N SER A 106 37.81 21.32 17.80
CA SER A 106 36.90 20.27 18.26
C SER A 106 36.96 19.08 17.31
N TYR A 107 36.96 17.87 17.86
CA TYR A 107 37.09 16.64 17.11
C TYR A 107 36.18 15.54 17.68
N LEU A 108 35.68 14.70 16.78
CA LEU A 108 34.99 13.45 17.12
C LEU A 108 36.00 12.30 17.07
N ALA A 109 36.05 11.49 18.12
CA ALA A 109 36.96 10.36 18.25
C ALA A 109 36.23 9.07 18.67
N TYR A 110 36.83 7.93 18.31
CA TYR A 110 36.36 6.61 18.68
C TYR A 110 37.51 5.76 19.21
N LYS A 111 37.28 5.09 20.34
CA LYS A 111 38.17 4.09 20.95
C LYS A 111 37.59 2.70 20.71
N ALA A 112 38.29 1.84 19.97
CA ALA A 112 37.77 0.49 19.74
C ALA A 112 37.73 -0.30 21.07
N PRO A 113 36.71 -1.13 21.34
CA PRO A 113 36.59 -1.87 22.60
C PRO A 113 37.81 -2.75 22.91
N ASP A 114 38.47 -3.25 21.86
CA ASP A 114 39.60 -4.17 21.94
C ASP A 114 40.97 -3.47 21.78
N SER A 115 41.00 -2.13 21.76
CA SER A 115 42.23 -1.35 21.56
C SER A 115 42.31 -0.14 22.50
N GLU A 116 43.48 0.10 23.07
CA GLU A 116 43.77 1.34 23.81
C GLU A 116 43.95 2.56 22.88
N SER A 117 43.98 2.36 21.56
CA SER A 117 44.17 3.44 20.59
C SER A 117 42.88 4.23 20.32
N ILE A 118 42.99 5.55 20.41
CA ILE A 118 41.91 6.50 20.07
C ILE A 118 42.12 6.94 18.63
N LYS A 119 41.08 6.80 17.81
CA LYS A 119 41.08 7.23 16.41
C LYS A 119 40.23 8.48 16.26
N VAL A 120 40.84 9.57 15.79
CA VAL A 120 40.09 10.77 15.43
C VAL A 120 39.34 10.51 14.13
N ILE A 121 38.02 10.66 14.15
CA ILE A 121 37.12 10.37 13.03
C ILE A 121 36.86 11.62 12.20
N LYS A 122 36.67 12.77 12.86
CA LYS A 122 36.30 14.04 12.21
C LYS A 122 36.83 15.22 13.00
N LEU A 123 37.27 16.27 12.29
CA LEU A 123 37.47 17.61 12.85
C LEU A 123 36.20 18.41 12.61
N GLU A 124 35.56 18.86 13.68
CA GLU A 124 34.22 19.47 13.61
C GLU A 124 34.30 20.99 13.42
N ALA A 125 35.12 21.67 14.21
CA ALA A 125 35.28 23.12 14.13
C ALA A 125 36.66 23.61 14.60
N LEU A 126 37.00 24.83 14.16
CA LEU A 126 38.05 25.64 14.75
C LEU A 126 37.47 26.47 15.89
N LEU A 127 38.11 26.40 17.06
CA LEU A 127 37.74 27.18 18.21
C LEU A 127 38.72 28.35 18.33
N ASN A 128 38.29 29.53 17.85
CA ASN A 128 39.11 30.73 17.89
C ASN A 128 39.13 31.33 19.30
N GLU A 129 40.12 30.98 20.11
CA GLU A 129 40.51 31.84 21.24
C GLU A 129 41.58 32.82 20.77
N VAL A 130 41.18 34.07 20.58
CA VAL A 130 42.09 35.19 20.36
C VAL A 130 42.89 35.39 21.65
N TRP A 131 44.10 34.85 21.72
CA TRP A 131 45.08 35.24 22.74
C TRP A 131 45.70 36.59 22.36
N GLY A 132 44.95 37.66 22.68
CA GLY A 132 45.43 39.03 22.70
C GLY A 132 45.40 39.55 24.14
N GLU A 133 46.56 39.80 24.72
CA GLU A 133 46.74 40.36 26.06
C GLU A 133 45.85 41.60 26.30
N LYS A 134 44.95 41.50 27.29
CA LYS A 134 44.53 42.53 28.28
C LYS A 134 43.05 42.37 28.66
N GLN A 135 42.78 41.75 29.82
CA GLN A 135 42.32 42.47 31.02
C GLN A 135 42.13 41.48 32.17
N LYS A 136 42.56 41.93 33.34
CA LYS A 136 42.68 41.19 34.58
C LYS A 136 41.38 41.21 35.39
N GLU A 137 41.18 40.12 36.12
CA GLU A 137 40.69 40.08 37.50
C GLU A 137 39.27 40.64 37.74
N LYS A 138 38.23 39.82 37.50
CA LYS A 138 36.99 39.76 38.33
C LYS A 138 35.93 38.70 37.94
N ALA A 139 36.29 37.58 37.32
CA ALA A 139 35.34 36.49 37.00
C ALA A 139 35.84 35.08 37.40
N GLN A 140 36.85 35.00 38.27
CA GLN A 140 37.70 33.79 38.40
C GLN A 140 37.13 32.64 39.26
N GLU A 141 35.87 32.73 39.70
CA GLU A 141 35.17 31.61 40.38
C GLU A 141 33.92 31.11 39.62
N GLU A 142 33.36 31.90 38.69
CA GLU A 142 32.26 31.46 37.82
C GLU A 142 32.75 31.00 36.44
N GLU A 143 33.77 31.65 35.86
CA GLU A 143 34.42 31.19 34.61
C GLU A 143 35.11 29.82 34.79
N ASN A 144 35.59 29.49 35.99
CA ASN A 144 36.20 28.18 36.25
C ASN A 144 35.17 27.03 36.31
N LYS A 145 33.86 27.30 36.37
CA LYS A 145 32.82 26.26 36.21
C LYS A 145 32.37 26.13 34.75
N GLU A 146 32.34 27.22 33.99
CA GLU A 146 32.03 27.20 32.55
C GLU A 146 33.21 26.68 31.69
N LEU A 147 34.46 27.03 32.03
CA LEU A 147 35.66 26.48 31.37
C LEU A 147 35.89 24.99 31.67
N VAL A 148 35.45 24.48 32.82
CA VAL A 148 35.48 23.04 33.12
C VAL A 148 34.45 22.27 32.29
N HIS A 149 33.36 22.92 31.86
CA HIS A 149 32.41 22.35 30.90
C HIS A 149 32.94 22.31 29.45
N GLU A 150 33.86 23.20 29.07
CA GLU A 150 34.49 23.17 27.73
C GLU A 150 35.56 22.07 27.54
N ILE A 151 36.00 21.42 28.64
CA ILE A 151 37.06 20.39 28.62
C ILE A 151 36.49 18.97 28.81
N SER A 152 35.26 18.82 29.29
CA SER A 152 34.64 17.51 29.47
C SER A 152 34.25 16.88 28.12
N PRO A 153 34.74 15.69 27.77
CA PRO A 153 34.35 15.00 26.55
C PRO A 153 32.84 14.74 26.54
N THR A 154 32.19 15.03 25.41
CA THR A 154 30.79 14.70 25.17
C THR A 154 30.74 13.30 24.60
N TYR A 155 30.19 12.36 25.35
CA TYR A 155 30.12 10.95 24.96
C TYR A 155 28.88 10.65 24.13
N PHE A 156 29.02 9.73 23.17
CA PHE A 156 27.95 9.29 22.28
C PHE A 156 27.87 7.76 22.26
N ASN A 157 26.68 7.21 22.06
CA ASN A 157 26.54 5.78 21.79
C ASN A 157 26.87 5.46 20.32
N TYR A 158 26.98 4.18 19.98
CA TYR A 158 27.24 3.72 18.62
C TYR A 158 26.35 2.55 18.22
N ASN A 159 25.95 2.47 16.96
CA ASN A 159 25.15 1.38 16.38
C ASN A 159 25.80 0.81 15.12
N GLN A 160 25.30 -0.35 14.68
CA GLN A 160 25.54 -0.86 13.33
C GLN A 160 24.44 -0.40 12.37
N ARG A 161 24.84 -0.01 11.16
CA ARG A 161 23.96 0.43 10.08
C ARG A 161 24.45 -0.12 8.75
N SER A 162 23.51 -0.55 7.90
CA SER A 162 23.82 -0.94 6.53
C SER A 162 23.74 0.28 5.62
N GLU A 163 24.78 0.56 4.85
CA GLU A 163 24.78 1.65 3.88
C GLU A 163 24.86 1.13 2.45
N GLN A 164 23.95 1.59 1.60
CA GLN A 164 23.88 1.17 0.20
C GLN A 164 24.87 2.00 -0.62
N GLY A 165 25.67 1.34 -1.47
CA GLY A 165 26.68 2.02 -2.26
C GLY A 165 26.95 1.41 -3.63
N THR A 166 27.72 2.13 -4.44
CA THR A 166 28.24 1.66 -5.74
C THR A 166 29.74 1.81 -5.77
N VAL A 167 30.44 0.77 -6.22
CA VAL A 167 31.89 0.84 -6.43
C VAL A 167 32.17 1.73 -7.64
N ILE A 168 32.80 2.88 -7.42
CA ILE A 168 33.13 3.84 -8.50
C ILE A 168 34.60 3.79 -8.92
N ALA A 169 35.48 3.31 -8.03
CA ALA A 169 36.89 3.13 -8.35
C ALA A 169 37.52 2.00 -7.52
N LYS A 170 38.51 1.33 -8.11
CA LYS A 170 39.34 0.31 -7.45
C LYS A 170 40.81 0.57 -7.81
N ARG A 171 41.67 0.77 -6.81
CA ARG A 171 43.11 1.07 -6.97
C ARG A 171 43.91 0.34 -5.91
N ARG A 172 44.79 -0.60 -6.30
CA ARG A 172 45.80 -1.29 -5.44
C ARG A 172 45.52 -1.23 -3.91
N GLY A 173 44.65 -2.09 -3.39
CA GLY A 173 44.32 -2.16 -1.96
C GLY A 173 43.22 -1.20 -1.49
N LEU A 174 42.80 -0.23 -2.30
CA LEU A 174 41.77 0.76 -1.99
C LEU A 174 40.54 0.61 -2.91
N LEU A 175 39.36 0.69 -2.31
CA LEU A 175 38.06 0.72 -2.97
C LEU A 175 37.37 2.06 -2.68
N THR A 176 36.86 2.74 -3.70
CA THR A 176 36.04 3.95 -3.53
C THR A 176 34.59 3.59 -3.79
N VAL A 177 33.74 3.79 -2.79
CA VAL A 177 32.30 3.49 -2.83
C VAL A 177 31.51 4.79 -2.68
N GLU A 178 30.63 5.08 -3.64
CA GLU A 178 29.67 6.19 -3.56
C GLU A 178 28.41 5.72 -2.81
N THR A 179 28.03 6.43 -1.74
CA THR A 179 26.80 6.21 -0.96
C THR A 179 25.92 7.46 -0.97
N ASP A 180 24.72 7.37 -0.39
CA ASP A 180 23.83 8.53 -0.18
C ASP A 180 24.50 9.65 0.66
N GLN A 181 25.57 9.34 1.41
CA GLN A 181 26.34 10.30 2.23
C GLN A 181 27.61 10.82 1.54
N GLY A 182 27.88 10.38 0.31
CA GLY A 182 29.06 10.77 -0.48
C GLY A 182 30.04 9.62 -0.74
N GLU A 183 31.25 9.97 -1.17
CA GLU A 183 32.30 9.02 -1.53
C GLU A 183 33.10 8.56 -0.30
N HIS A 184 33.26 7.25 -0.13
CA HIS A 184 34.05 6.64 0.92
C HIS A 184 35.22 5.86 0.33
N SER A 185 36.44 6.20 0.76
CA SER A 185 37.66 5.48 0.38
C SER A 185 38.04 4.44 1.43
N ILE A 186 37.84 3.17 1.11
CA ILE A 186 37.93 2.03 2.03
C ILE A 186 39.16 1.19 1.68
N GLU A 187 40.00 0.91 2.68
CA GLU A 187 41.14 -0.01 2.53
C GLU A 187 40.66 -1.45 2.65
N MET A 188 40.85 -2.23 1.58
CA MET A 188 40.34 -3.58 1.44
C MET A 188 40.92 -4.55 2.48
N ASP A 189 42.14 -4.31 2.95
CA ASP A 189 42.82 -5.16 3.94
C ASP A 189 42.27 -4.99 5.36
N ASN A 190 41.56 -3.88 5.63
CA ASN A 190 41.02 -3.53 6.95
C ASN A 190 39.53 -3.88 7.10
N VAL A 191 38.90 -4.45 6.06
CA VAL A 191 37.46 -4.72 6.04
C VAL A 191 37.17 -6.15 5.63
N LYS A 192 36.09 -6.72 6.16
CA LYS A 192 35.61 -8.04 5.75
C LYS A 192 35.00 -7.96 4.34
N LEU A 193 35.64 -8.59 3.36
CA LEU A 193 35.12 -8.75 1.99
C LEU A 193 34.47 -10.13 1.83
N THR A 194 33.29 -10.18 1.18
CA THR A 194 32.61 -11.45 0.88
C THR A 194 32.85 -11.96 -0.53
N CYS A 195 33.26 -11.10 -1.47
CA CYS A 195 33.63 -11.48 -2.83
C CYS A 195 34.62 -10.48 -3.45
N VAL A 196 35.10 -10.80 -4.66
CA VAL A 196 35.91 -9.88 -5.47
C VAL A 196 34.99 -8.86 -6.14
N LEU A 197 35.07 -7.63 -5.65
CA LEU A 197 34.29 -6.48 -6.12
C LEU A 197 34.99 -5.79 -7.29
N GLU A 198 34.21 -5.33 -8.26
CA GLU A 198 34.66 -4.59 -9.43
C GLU A 198 33.91 -3.26 -9.57
N VAL A 199 34.45 -2.37 -10.40
CA VAL A 199 33.82 -1.08 -10.68
C VAL A 199 32.43 -1.29 -11.27
N GLY A 200 31.47 -0.55 -10.72
CA GLY A 200 30.06 -0.61 -11.06
C GLY A 200 29.23 -1.53 -10.17
N ASP A 201 29.83 -2.40 -9.35
CA ASP A 201 29.07 -3.30 -8.49
C ASP A 201 28.29 -2.55 -7.41
N TYR A 202 27.05 -2.99 -7.17
CA TYR A 202 26.27 -2.52 -6.03
C TYR A 202 26.68 -3.28 -4.76
N VAL A 203 26.94 -2.52 -3.70
CA VAL A 203 27.43 -3.04 -2.43
C VAL A 203 26.63 -2.51 -1.25
N VAL A 204 26.67 -3.26 -0.16
CA VAL A 204 26.26 -2.85 1.18
C VAL A 204 27.50 -2.76 2.04
N LEU A 205 27.68 -1.60 2.67
CA LEU A 205 28.69 -1.35 3.69
C LEU A 205 28.10 -1.67 5.06
N ASP A 206 28.81 -2.45 5.85
CA ASP A 206 28.53 -2.66 7.27
C ASP A 206 29.25 -1.58 8.08
N CYS A 207 28.50 -0.56 8.48
CA CYS A 207 29.03 0.65 9.09
C CYS A 207 28.77 0.67 10.60
N LEU A 208 29.79 1.01 11.36
CA LEU A 208 29.64 1.50 12.73
C LEU A 208 29.34 3.00 12.67
N VAL A 209 28.23 3.43 13.27
CA VAL A 209 27.77 4.81 13.22
C VAL A 209 27.55 5.35 14.63
N GLN A 210 27.79 6.64 14.81
CA GLN A 210 27.46 7.36 16.03
C GLN A 210 25.93 7.41 16.24
N ILE A 211 25.47 7.41 17.49
CA ILE A 211 24.09 7.68 17.90
C ILE A 211 24.11 8.93 18.77
N ASP A 212 23.27 9.90 18.44
CA ASP A 212 22.97 11.04 19.32
C ASP A 212 21.66 10.75 20.06
N GLU A 213 21.68 10.66 21.38
CA GLU A 213 20.50 10.29 22.18
C GLU A 213 19.52 11.45 22.38
N THR A 214 19.91 12.68 21.98
CA THR A 214 19.05 13.86 22.12
C THR A 214 17.98 13.95 21.03
N TYR A 215 18.11 13.17 19.95
CA TYR A 215 17.15 13.07 18.85
C TYR A 215 16.98 11.59 18.44
N PHE A 216 15.88 11.23 17.77
CA PHE A 216 15.71 9.94 17.09
C PHE A 216 16.66 9.80 15.87
N ASP A 217 17.91 10.23 16.01
CA ASP A 217 18.83 10.32 14.91
C ASP A 217 19.71 9.07 14.80
N THR A 218 19.35 8.22 13.84
CA THR A 218 20.20 7.10 13.39
C THR A 218 21.28 7.54 12.37
N ARG A 219 21.51 8.86 12.20
CA ARG A 219 22.43 9.45 11.20
C ARG A 219 23.79 9.91 11.73
N GLY A 220 24.22 9.50 12.92
CA GLY A 220 25.56 9.84 13.35
C GLY A 220 26.63 9.39 12.35
N ASN A 221 27.79 10.07 12.39
CA ASN A 221 28.85 9.89 11.41
C ASN A 221 29.28 8.42 11.31
N ILE A 222 29.63 7.95 10.11
CA ILE A 222 30.27 6.64 9.95
C ILE A 222 31.62 6.69 10.65
N LEU A 223 31.72 5.99 11.78
CA LEU A 223 32.92 5.86 12.58
C LEU A 223 33.91 4.90 11.91
N GLU A 224 33.40 3.79 11.39
CA GLU A 224 34.19 2.73 10.80
C GLU A 224 33.35 1.92 9.80
N VAL A 225 33.94 1.54 8.66
CA VAL A 225 33.36 0.51 7.79
C VAL A 225 34.02 -0.82 8.15
N ARG A 226 33.24 -1.81 8.59
CA ARG A 226 33.75 -3.12 9.04
C ARG A 226 33.69 -4.19 7.97
N GLY A 227 32.78 -4.06 7.01
CA GLY A 227 32.60 -5.03 5.95
C GLY A 227 31.97 -4.46 4.70
N ILE A 228 32.20 -5.14 3.59
CA ILE A 228 31.59 -4.85 2.30
C ILE A 228 31.11 -6.16 1.68
N ALA A 229 29.85 -6.17 1.26
CA ALA A 229 29.25 -7.28 0.54
C ALA A 229 28.47 -6.77 -0.68
N PRO A 230 28.28 -7.57 -1.73
CA PRO A 230 27.34 -7.25 -2.79
C PRO A 230 25.95 -7.02 -2.22
N THR A 231 25.22 -6.05 -2.77
CA THR A 231 23.83 -5.78 -2.34
C THR A 231 22.93 -6.99 -2.59
N ARG A 232 23.19 -7.72 -3.67
CA ARG A 232 22.47 -8.94 -4.05
C ARG A 232 23.41 -9.87 -4.80
N VAL A 233 23.36 -11.15 -4.43
CA VAL A 233 24.02 -12.25 -5.13
C VAL A 233 22.93 -13.17 -5.68
N VAL A 234 22.95 -13.44 -6.97
CA VAL A 234 22.00 -14.32 -7.66
C VAL A 234 22.74 -15.54 -8.17
N GLN A 235 22.12 -16.71 -8.05
CA GLN A 235 22.63 -17.97 -8.59
C GLN A 235 21.61 -18.54 -9.57
N GLY A 236 22.09 -19.08 -10.69
CA GLY A 236 21.22 -19.59 -11.73
C GLY A 236 21.95 -20.43 -12.77
N SER A 237 21.20 -20.89 -13.77
CA SER A 237 21.75 -21.53 -14.96
C SER A 237 21.20 -20.87 -16.22
N GLY A 238 21.96 -20.92 -17.31
CA GLY A 238 21.58 -20.30 -18.57
C GLY A 238 22.44 -20.80 -19.72
N PHE A 239 22.23 -20.21 -20.88
CA PHE A 239 22.99 -20.55 -22.09
C PHE A 239 23.85 -19.37 -22.53
N VAL A 240 25.08 -19.66 -22.92
CA VAL A 240 26.00 -18.66 -23.46
C VAL A 240 25.51 -18.23 -24.83
N THR A 241 25.15 -16.96 -24.96
CA THR A 241 24.63 -16.35 -26.19
C THR A 241 25.66 -15.51 -26.93
N LYS A 242 26.72 -15.08 -26.25
CA LYS A 242 27.91 -14.47 -26.84
C LYS A 242 29.13 -14.92 -26.06
N ALA A 243 30.23 -15.19 -26.76
CA ALA A 243 31.52 -15.51 -26.17
C ALA A 243 32.61 -14.86 -27.03
N ASP A 244 33.41 -14.01 -26.40
CA ASP A 244 34.57 -13.31 -26.96
C ASP A 244 35.82 -13.67 -26.12
N THR A 245 36.99 -13.12 -26.49
CA THR A 245 38.26 -13.40 -25.78
C THR A 245 38.25 -12.94 -24.32
N ASP A 246 37.52 -11.87 -24.03
CA ASP A 246 37.54 -11.19 -22.74
C ASP A 246 36.34 -11.56 -21.83
N GLY A 247 35.36 -12.30 -22.37
CA GLY A 247 34.15 -12.66 -21.65
C GLY A 247 32.97 -12.98 -22.55
N GLY A 248 31.75 -12.94 -22.02
CA GLY A 248 30.54 -13.24 -22.79
C GLY A 248 29.22 -12.91 -22.09
N GLU A 249 28.13 -13.24 -22.76
CA GLU A 249 26.74 -13.03 -22.30
C GLU A 249 26.03 -14.36 -22.10
N ILE A 250 25.43 -14.55 -20.93
CA ILE A 250 24.60 -15.70 -20.58
C ILE A 250 23.15 -15.24 -20.55
N ARG A 251 22.28 -15.97 -21.25
CA ARG A 251 20.83 -15.78 -21.16
C ARG A 251 20.24 -16.88 -20.28
N SER A 252 19.62 -16.47 -19.19
CA SER A 252 18.78 -17.33 -18.35
C SER A 252 17.31 -16.96 -18.52
N ASP A 253 16.41 -17.70 -17.89
CA ASP A 253 14.99 -17.41 -17.86
C ASP A 253 14.72 -16.05 -17.23
N ASP A 254 15.49 -15.67 -16.20
CA ASP A 254 15.29 -14.47 -15.39
C ASP A 254 16.05 -13.22 -15.87
N GLY A 255 16.95 -13.34 -16.83
CA GLY A 255 17.69 -12.19 -17.35
C GLY A 255 18.90 -12.50 -18.22
N VAL A 256 19.68 -11.44 -18.47
CA VAL A 256 20.97 -11.52 -19.15
C VAL A 256 22.06 -11.21 -18.13
N TYR A 257 23.11 -12.03 -18.14
CA TYR A 257 24.23 -11.98 -17.22
C TYR A 257 25.53 -11.88 -18.01
N HIS A 258 26.50 -11.15 -17.49
CA HIS A 258 27.78 -10.92 -18.16
C HIS A 258 28.91 -11.56 -17.37
N TYR A 259 29.73 -12.38 -18.03
CA TYR A 259 30.93 -12.96 -17.42
C TYR A 259 32.19 -12.45 -18.11
N LEU A 260 33.28 -12.45 -17.37
CA LEU A 260 34.63 -12.21 -17.87
C LEU A 260 35.39 -13.53 -17.91
N THR A 261 36.41 -13.64 -18.74
CA THR A 261 37.17 -14.91 -18.88
C THR A 261 37.91 -15.31 -17.60
N ASP A 262 38.17 -14.36 -16.69
CA ASP A 262 38.86 -14.57 -15.41
C ASP A 262 38.02 -15.30 -14.36
N VAL A 263 36.69 -15.33 -14.49
CA VAL A 263 35.79 -16.09 -13.59
C VAL A 263 35.60 -17.55 -14.01
N CYS A 264 36.13 -17.94 -15.17
CA CYS A 264 36.07 -19.30 -15.68
C CYS A 264 37.21 -20.16 -15.08
N GLU A 265 36.94 -21.43 -14.81
CA GLU A 265 38.00 -22.37 -14.41
C GLU A 265 39.02 -22.58 -15.55
N ALA A 266 40.28 -22.82 -15.19
CA ALA A 266 41.39 -22.94 -16.14
C ALA A 266 41.12 -24.05 -17.18
N GLY A 267 40.93 -23.64 -18.44
CA GLY A 267 40.66 -24.55 -19.57
C GLY A 267 39.18 -24.84 -19.86
N GLN A 268 38.24 -24.25 -19.12
CA GLN A 268 36.79 -24.38 -19.35
C GLN A 268 36.15 -23.04 -19.77
N VAL A 269 36.65 -22.45 -20.86
CA VAL A 269 36.03 -21.24 -21.41
C VAL A 269 34.74 -21.63 -22.15
N PRO A 270 33.57 -21.11 -21.74
CA PRO A 270 32.31 -21.43 -22.39
C PRO A 270 32.26 -20.89 -23.82
N ASN A 271 31.78 -21.71 -24.75
CA ASN A 271 31.48 -21.33 -26.12
C ASN A 271 30.01 -20.94 -26.27
N HIS A 272 29.69 -20.26 -27.37
CA HIS A 272 28.30 -20.00 -27.74
C HIS A 272 27.49 -21.31 -27.77
N GLY A 273 26.38 -21.32 -27.03
CA GLY A 273 25.46 -22.46 -26.92
C GLY A 273 25.71 -23.35 -25.69
N ASP A 274 26.83 -23.18 -24.98
CA ASP A 274 27.10 -23.95 -23.78
C ASP A 274 26.11 -23.59 -22.67
N LYS A 275 25.60 -24.61 -21.98
CA LYS A 275 24.80 -24.43 -20.78
C LYS A 275 25.75 -24.23 -19.61
N VAL A 276 25.50 -23.22 -18.79
CA VAL A 276 26.36 -22.82 -17.69
C VAL A 276 25.55 -22.56 -16.42
N ILE A 277 26.18 -22.82 -15.28
CA ILE A 277 25.72 -22.45 -13.94
C ILE A 277 26.58 -21.28 -13.48
N PHE A 278 25.97 -20.22 -12.95
CA PHE A 278 26.66 -19.00 -12.57
C PHE A 278 26.24 -18.48 -11.20
N GLU A 279 27.14 -17.73 -10.59
CA GLU A 279 26.88 -16.80 -9.50
C GLU A 279 27.14 -15.38 -10.02
N ALA A 280 26.24 -14.44 -9.74
CA ALA A 280 26.34 -13.07 -10.25
C ALA A 280 25.92 -12.02 -9.22
N VAL A 281 26.44 -10.81 -9.36
CA VAL A 281 26.16 -9.63 -8.52
C VAL A 281 25.57 -8.51 -9.36
N GLU A 282 24.73 -7.68 -8.75
CA GLU A 282 24.16 -6.52 -9.44
C GLU A 282 25.24 -5.47 -9.76
N ASN A 283 25.21 -4.94 -10.98
CA ASN A 283 26.19 -4.00 -11.49
C ASN A 283 25.50 -2.89 -12.30
N SER A 284 25.91 -1.65 -12.07
CA SER A 284 25.34 -0.43 -12.68
C SER A 284 25.50 -0.34 -14.20
N GLN A 285 26.50 -1.00 -14.78
CA GLN A 285 26.78 -0.95 -16.21
C GLN A 285 26.28 -2.20 -16.94
N LEU A 286 26.37 -3.36 -16.28
CA LEU A 286 26.09 -4.68 -16.87
C LEU A 286 24.75 -5.28 -16.44
N ASN A 287 23.98 -4.62 -15.57
CA ASN A 287 22.88 -5.17 -14.76
C ASN A 287 23.32 -6.28 -13.80
N PHE A 288 23.89 -7.36 -14.32
CA PHE A 288 24.44 -8.47 -13.54
C PHE A 288 25.81 -8.90 -14.09
N ARG A 289 26.79 -8.96 -13.19
CA ARG A 289 28.16 -9.42 -13.45
C ARG A 289 28.40 -10.75 -12.75
N CYS A 290 28.82 -11.77 -13.49
CA CYS A 290 29.18 -13.07 -12.92
C CYS A 290 30.43 -12.95 -12.06
N THR A 291 30.38 -13.55 -10.88
CA THR A 291 31.52 -13.76 -9.97
C THR A 291 32.07 -15.18 -10.08
N LYS A 292 31.26 -16.15 -10.53
CA LYS A 292 31.65 -17.55 -10.78
C LYS A 292 30.86 -18.13 -11.96
N LEU A 293 31.48 -19.05 -12.69
CA LEU A 293 30.87 -19.69 -13.86
C LEU A 293 31.38 -21.13 -14.07
N VAL A 294 30.48 -22.07 -14.35
CA VAL A 294 30.78 -23.49 -14.60
C VAL A 294 29.92 -24.03 -15.77
N ILE A 295 30.48 -24.88 -16.66
CA ILE A 295 29.75 -25.50 -17.78
C ILE A 295 28.98 -26.75 -17.32
N GLU A 296 27.69 -26.84 -17.67
CA GLU A 296 26.78 -27.94 -17.30
C GLU A 296 26.79 -29.07 -18.34
N THR A 297 27.24 -30.27 -17.96
CA THR A 297 27.25 -31.48 -18.83
C THR A 297 25.90 -32.21 -18.80
N ALA A 298 25.28 -32.44 -19.97
CA ALA A 298 23.89 -32.88 -20.10
C ALA A 298 23.62 -34.39 -19.88
N ALA A 299 22.44 -34.71 -19.32
CA ALA A 299 21.76 -36.02 -19.44
C ALA A 299 20.43 -35.85 -20.24
N PRO A 300 20.00 -36.82 -21.07
CA PRO A 300 18.94 -36.59 -22.06
C PRO A 300 17.53 -36.93 -21.52
N ARG A 301 16.52 -36.08 -21.83
CA ARG A 301 15.10 -36.47 -21.78
C ARG A 301 14.26 -35.85 -22.91
N ALA A 302 13.29 -36.66 -23.34
CA ALA A 302 12.42 -36.52 -24.49
C ALA A 302 11.18 -35.63 -24.25
N VAL A 303 10.64 -35.09 -25.35
CA VAL A 303 9.46 -34.21 -25.41
C VAL A 303 8.31 -34.94 -26.12
N GLU A 304 7.09 -34.82 -25.61
CA GLU A 304 5.86 -35.17 -26.34
C GLU A 304 4.85 -34.01 -26.37
N THR A 305 4.08 -33.98 -27.46
CA THR A 305 3.36 -32.87 -28.08
C THR A 305 1.85 -32.84 -27.80
N ASN A 306 1.27 -31.62 -27.81
CA ASN A 306 -0.14 -31.26 -27.68
C ASN A 306 -1.09 -31.82 -28.76
N LYS A 307 -2.39 -31.92 -28.43
CA LYS A 307 -3.53 -31.82 -29.36
C LYS A 307 -4.69 -31.03 -28.75
N GLU A 308 -5.24 -30.09 -29.53
CA GLU A 308 -6.52 -29.38 -29.31
C GLU A 308 -7.67 -30.09 -30.02
N GLU A 309 -8.93 -29.84 -29.58
CA GLU A 309 -10.09 -29.69 -30.48
C GLU A 309 -11.27 -28.96 -29.80
N VAL A 310 -12.09 -28.30 -30.63
CA VAL A 310 -13.08 -27.24 -30.37
C VAL A 310 -14.53 -27.79 -30.43
N LYS A 311 -15.49 -27.25 -29.63
CA LYS A 311 -16.85 -26.79 -30.05
C LYS A 311 -17.80 -26.38 -28.90
N SER A 312 -18.87 -25.70 -29.31
CA SER A 312 -19.63 -24.61 -28.67
C SER A 312 -21.07 -24.93 -28.21
N LYS A 313 -21.64 -23.97 -27.45
CA LYS A 313 -22.99 -23.34 -27.53
C LYS A 313 -24.15 -23.75 -26.58
N TYR A 314 -25.02 -22.73 -26.38
CA TYR A 314 -26.41 -22.64 -25.87
C TYR A 314 -26.63 -22.12 -24.44
N ASP A 315 -27.65 -21.32 -24.11
CA ASP A 315 -28.42 -20.20 -24.75
C ASP A 315 -29.45 -19.70 -23.71
N ASP A 316 -29.90 -18.45 -23.83
CA ASP A 316 -30.78 -17.66 -22.93
C ASP A 316 -32.29 -18.06 -22.93
N ASP A 317 -32.62 -19.32 -23.20
CA ASP A 317 -33.98 -19.71 -23.59
C ASP A 317 -34.99 -19.72 -22.40
N PHE A 318 -34.58 -19.77 -21.12
CA PHE A 318 -35.41 -20.29 -20.00
C PHE A 318 -36.62 -19.48 -19.50
N PHE A 319 -36.82 -18.22 -19.87
CA PHE A 319 -37.89 -17.38 -19.30
C PHE A 319 -39.17 -17.27 -20.16
N PHE A 320 -39.18 -17.86 -21.36
CA PHE A 320 -40.35 -17.83 -22.24
C PHE A 320 -41.22 -19.09 -22.11
N ASP A 321 -42.53 -18.92 -22.30
CA ASP A 321 -43.46 -20.04 -22.47
C ASP A 321 -43.08 -20.86 -23.70
N LYS A 322 -43.07 -22.19 -23.57
CA LYS A 322 -42.64 -23.09 -24.63
C LYS A 322 -43.41 -24.38 -24.63
N ARG A 323 -43.49 -24.99 -25.82
CA ARG A 323 -44.09 -26.31 -26.06
C ARG A 323 -45.56 -26.40 -25.59
N GLY A 324 -46.32 -25.31 -25.74
CA GLY A 324 -47.74 -25.26 -25.37
C GLY A 324 -48.02 -25.11 -23.88
N ILE A 325 -46.99 -24.93 -23.04
CA ILE A 325 -47.14 -24.64 -21.61
C ILE A 325 -47.15 -23.12 -21.41
N LYS A 326 -48.21 -22.63 -20.77
CA LYS A 326 -48.42 -21.22 -20.43
C LYS A 326 -48.41 -21.05 -18.91
N ILE A 327 -47.56 -20.15 -18.40
CA ILE A 327 -47.43 -19.88 -16.96
C ILE A 327 -47.85 -18.44 -16.67
N THR A 328 -48.56 -18.21 -15.56
CA THR A 328 -48.93 -16.85 -15.12
C THR A 328 -47.74 -15.90 -15.10
N ASP A 329 -47.88 -14.76 -15.79
CA ASP A 329 -46.89 -13.68 -15.94
C ASP A 329 -47.25 -12.45 -15.09
N ASN A 330 -46.30 -11.50 -14.95
CA ASN A 330 -46.46 -10.24 -14.22
C ASN A 330 -46.86 -10.41 -12.74
N LEU A 331 -46.08 -11.20 -12.01
CA LEU A 331 -46.29 -11.45 -10.58
C LEU A 331 -45.62 -10.32 -9.77
N GLU A 332 -46.41 -9.33 -9.33
CA GLU A 332 -45.97 -8.26 -8.42
C GLU A 332 -46.81 -8.26 -7.15
N VAL A 333 -46.16 -8.14 -5.99
CA VAL A 333 -46.80 -8.17 -4.67
C VAL A 333 -46.31 -7.00 -3.84
N LYS A 334 -47.25 -6.19 -3.38
CA LYS A 334 -46.98 -4.98 -2.59
C LYS A 334 -47.35 -5.17 -1.13
N PHE A 335 -46.54 -4.64 -0.24
CA PHE A 335 -46.69 -4.60 1.20
C PHE A 335 -46.49 -3.17 1.68
N GLU A 336 -47.27 -2.73 2.67
CA GLU A 336 -47.13 -1.37 3.22
C GLU A 336 -45.98 -1.33 4.23
N ASN A 337 -45.84 -2.38 5.04
CA ASN A 337 -44.80 -2.50 6.06
C ASN A 337 -44.07 -3.85 6.03
N VAL A 338 -42.89 -3.88 6.68
CA VAL A 338 -42.14 -5.12 6.94
C VAL A 338 -42.89 -5.98 7.97
N ASN A 339 -42.82 -7.30 7.80
CA ASN A 339 -43.49 -8.40 8.53
C ASN A 339 -44.92 -8.76 8.08
N GLU A 340 -45.43 -8.14 7.01
CA GLU A 340 -46.69 -8.56 6.38
C GLU A 340 -46.53 -9.82 5.52
N ARG A 341 -47.60 -10.61 5.38
CA ARG A 341 -47.63 -11.83 4.57
C ARG A 341 -48.79 -11.84 3.60
N LYS A 342 -48.55 -12.26 2.35
CA LYS A 342 -49.56 -12.43 1.31
C LYS A 342 -49.32 -13.70 0.52
N GLU A 343 -50.39 -14.36 0.10
CA GLU A 343 -50.33 -15.51 -0.79
C GLU A 343 -50.57 -15.11 -2.25
N ILE A 344 -49.82 -15.69 -3.17
CA ILE A 344 -50.03 -15.57 -4.61
C ILE A 344 -50.15 -16.93 -5.27
N ASP A 345 -50.93 -16.97 -6.35
CA ASP A 345 -51.19 -18.17 -7.11
C ASP A 345 -50.61 -18.06 -8.52
N VAL A 346 -49.78 -19.03 -8.88
CA VAL A 346 -49.24 -19.20 -10.23
C VAL A 346 -49.90 -20.41 -10.87
N ILE A 347 -50.55 -20.21 -12.01
CA ILE A 347 -51.25 -21.26 -12.75
C ILE A 347 -50.40 -21.65 -13.94
N ILE A 348 -50.14 -22.95 -14.07
CA ILE A 348 -49.48 -23.56 -15.22
C ILE A 348 -50.56 -24.30 -16.00
N ARG A 349 -50.80 -23.89 -17.25
CA ARG A 349 -51.78 -24.50 -18.14
C ARG A 349 -51.09 -25.14 -19.33
N ASN A 350 -51.56 -26.32 -19.72
CA ASN A 350 -51.16 -26.97 -20.95
C ASN A 350 -52.18 -26.66 -22.06
N GLU A 351 -51.84 -25.70 -22.92
CA GLU A 351 -52.62 -25.30 -24.11
C GLU A 351 -52.17 -26.04 -25.38
N GLY A 352 -51.17 -26.94 -25.26
CA GLY A 352 -50.68 -27.76 -26.36
C GLY A 352 -51.41 -29.10 -26.50
N GLU A 353 -51.18 -29.79 -27.61
CA GLU A 353 -51.82 -31.07 -27.94
C GLU A 353 -51.16 -32.30 -27.26
N ARG A 354 -50.04 -32.10 -26.56
CA ARG A 354 -49.25 -33.19 -25.93
C ARG A 354 -49.36 -33.13 -24.41
N GLN A 355 -49.40 -34.29 -23.76
CA GLN A 355 -49.30 -34.34 -22.30
C GLN A 355 -47.88 -34.01 -21.80
N HIS A 356 -47.76 -33.24 -20.72
CA HIS A 356 -46.49 -32.83 -20.13
C HIS A 356 -46.44 -33.21 -18.64
N LYS A 357 -45.29 -33.72 -18.19
CA LYS A 357 -45.06 -34.03 -16.78
C LYS A 357 -44.13 -33.00 -16.14
N ILE A 358 -44.52 -32.40 -15.03
CA ILE A 358 -43.62 -31.58 -14.21
C ILE A 358 -42.74 -32.52 -13.39
N MET A 359 -41.43 -32.45 -13.61
CA MET A 359 -40.45 -33.33 -12.99
C MET A 359 -39.89 -32.76 -11.70
N ARG A 360 -39.69 -31.44 -11.66
CA ARG A 360 -39.08 -30.75 -10.51
C ARG A 360 -39.43 -29.26 -10.55
N SER A 361 -39.71 -28.67 -9.38
CA SER A 361 -39.86 -27.24 -9.18
C SER A 361 -38.77 -26.74 -8.22
N VAL A 362 -38.12 -25.60 -8.51
CA VAL A 362 -36.94 -25.15 -7.76
C VAL A 362 -36.94 -23.62 -7.61
N PHE A 363 -36.72 -23.15 -6.37
CA PHE A 363 -36.33 -21.77 -6.09
C PHE A 363 -34.90 -21.54 -6.57
N MET A 364 -34.71 -20.52 -7.41
CA MET A 364 -33.38 -20.18 -7.95
C MET A 364 -32.63 -19.17 -7.06
N SER A 365 -33.29 -18.60 -6.06
CA SER A 365 -32.72 -17.74 -5.01
C SER A 365 -32.24 -18.54 -3.79
N ASN A 366 -31.31 -17.96 -3.02
CA ASN A 366 -30.76 -18.60 -1.82
C ASN A 366 -31.85 -18.75 -0.73
N LYS A 367 -32.03 -19.96 -0.18
CA LYS A 367 -33.15 -20.30 0.73
C LYS A 367 -33.20 -19.47 2.02
N GLN A 368 -32.07 -18.87 2.43
CA GLN A 368 -31.99 -18.09 3.66
C GLN A 368 -32.42 -16.62 3.47
N THR A 369 -32.40 -16.09 2.24
CA THR A 369 -32.76 -14.69 1.95
C THR A 369 -34.05 -14.56 1.16
N SER A 370 -34.62 -15.66 0.65
CA SER A 370 -35.88 -15.66 -0.09
C SER A 370 -37.02 -15.14 0.79
N GLN A 371 -37.74 -14.14 0.28
CA GLN A 371 -38.98 -13.65 0.88
C GLN A 371 -40.19 -14.50 0.47
N MET A 372 -40.00 -15.48 -0.43
CA MET A 372 -41.06 -16.33 -0.99
C MET A 372 -40.91 -17.80 -0.56
N ARG A 373 -42.03 -18.43 -0.19
CA ARG A 373 -42.15 -19.84 0.22
C ARG A 373 -43.29 -20.52 -0.53
N LEU A 374 -43.08 -21.74 -1.05
CA LEU A 374 -44.14 -22.52 -1.70
C LEU A 374 -44.96 -23.25 -0.63
N LEU A 375 -46.29 -23.04 -0.64
CA LEU A 375 -47.23 -23.71 0.27
C LEU A 375 -47.82 -24.98 -0.34
N HIS A 376 -48.26 -24.93 -1.60
CA HIS A 376 -48.85 -26.08 -2.30
C HIS A 376 -48.66 -25.98 -3.82
N PRO A 377 -48.45 -27.08 -4.56
CA PRO A 377 -48.14 -28.43 -4.08
C PRO A 377 -46.74 -28.50 -3.46
N ARG A 378 -46.41 -29.58 -2.73
CA ARG A 378 -45.07 -29.71 -2.14
C ARG A 378 -44.05 -29.84 -3.28
N ILE A 379 -42.82 -29.35 -3.08
CA ILE A 379 -41.75 -29.35 -4.10
C ILE A 379 -41.48 -30.75 -4.69
N THR A 380 -41.81 -31.82 -3.96
CA THR A 380 -41.64 -33.23 -4.35
C THR A 380 -42.79 -33.79 -5.19
N ASP A 381 -43.89 -33.08 -5.34
CA ASP A 381 -45.10 -33.59 -5.99
C ASP A 381 -44.96 -33.47 -7.51
N THR A 382 -44.96 -34.60 -8.21
CA THR A 382 -44.93 -34.62 -9.69
C THR A 382 -46.35 -34.55 -10.24
N ALA A 383 -46.66 -33.53 -11.05
CA ALA A 383 -47.94 -33.37 -11.72
C ALA A 383 -47.86 -33.76 -13.21
N ILE A 384 -48.89 -34.45 -13.71
CA ILE A 384 -49.06 -34.73 -15.15
C ILE A 384 -50.18 -33.83 -15.67
N LEU A 385 -49.90 -33.03 -16.69
CA LEU A 385 -50.82 -32.11 -17.34
C LEU A 385 -51.21 -32.66 -18.71
N LYS A 386 -52.44 -33.14 -18.87
CA LYS A 386 -53.00 -33.49 -20.19
C LYS A 386 -53.36 -32.20 -20.96
N PRO A 387 -53.56 -32.26 -22.29
CA PRO A 387 -54.06 -31.12 -23.05
C PRO A 387 -55.33 -30.54 -22.43
N GLY A 388 -55.32 -29.24 -22.10
CA GLY A 388 -56.42 -28.54 -21.43
C GLY A 388 -56.34 -28.50 -19.90
N ASP A 389 -55.46 -29.29 -19.27
CA ASP A 389 -55.30 -29.31 -17.81
C ASP A 389 -54.53 -28.08 -17.30
N SER A 390 -54.79 -27.69 -16.05
CA SER A 390 -54.01 -26.68 -15.34
C SER A 390 -53.69 -27.12 -13.91
N VAL A 391 -52.50 -26.74 -13.42
CA VAL A 391 -52.08 -26.93 -12.03
C VAL A 391 -51.76 -25.59 -11.39
N LYS A 392 -52.12 -25.45 -10.12
CA LYS A 392 -51.99 -24.23 -9.34
C LYS A 392 -50.86 -24.37 -8.31
N TYR A 393 -49.94 -23.42 -8.29
CA TYR A 393 -48.86 -23.29 -7.30
C TYR A 393 -49.11 -22.06 -6.44
N THR A 394 -49.31 -22.25 -5.13
CA THR A 394 -49.59 -21.19 -4.16
C THR A 394 -48.32 -20.88 -3.36
N PHE A 395 -47.87 -19.63 -3.40
CA PHE A 395 -46.68 -19.13 -2.71
C PHE A 395 -47.08 -18.13 -1.63
N GLU A 396 -46.54 -18.28 -0.41
CA GLU A 396 -46.57 -17.25 0.63
C GLU A 396 -45.35 -16.34 0.48
N ILE A 397 -45.57 -15.03 0.46
CA ILE A 397 -44.52 -14.02 0.46
C ILE A 397 -44.57 -13.28 1.79
N ASN A 398 -43.42 -13.20 2.46
CA ASN A 398 -43.23 -12.51 3.73
C ASN A 398 -42.29 -11.33 3.52
N ALA A 399 -42.81 -10.12 3.68
CA ALA A 399 -42.07 -8.87 3.52
C ALA A 399 -41.05 -8.70 4.64
N LYS A 400 -39.76 -8.86 4.36
CA LYS A 400 -38.68 -8.77 5.37
C LYS A 400 -37.85 -7.48 5.27
N ASN A 401 -37.80 -6.87 4.09
CA ASN A 401 -36.95 -5.71 3.80
C ASN A 401 -37.73 -4.62 3.04
N TYR A 402 -37.58 -3.34 3.40
CA TYR A 402 -38.13 -2.20 2.65
C TYR A 402 -37.45 -2.04 1.28
N GLY A 403 -38.21 -1.77 0.22
CA GLY A 403 -37.72 -1.61 -1.16
C GLY A 403 -38.31 -2.63 -2.16
N ILE A 404 -37.74 -2.69 -3.37
CA ILE A 404 -38.16 -3.60 -4.44
C ILE A 404 -37.18 -4.77 -4.52
N SER A 405 -37.69 -5.99 -4.45
CA SER A 405 -36.92 -7.24 -4.58
C SER A 405 -37.56 -8.15 -5.64
N LYS A 406 -36.77 -8.99 -6.33
CA LYS A 406 -37.28 -9.92 -7.38
C LYS A 406 -36.81 -11.34 -7.10
N GLU A 407 -37.76 -12.26 -6.99
CA GLU A 407 -37.55 -13.69 -6.73
C GLU A 407 -37.76 -14.50 -8.01
N ILE A 408 -37.01 -15.60 -8.21
CA ILE A 408 -37.13 -16.45 -9.41
C ILE A 408 -37.54 -17.86 -9.03
N PHE A 409 -38.58 -18.35 -9.69
CA PHE A 409 -39.03 -19.74 -9.55
C PHE A 409 -39.07 -20.46 -10.91
N MET A 410 -38.58 -21.70 -10.94
CA MET A 410 -38.40 -22.47 -12.17
C MET A 410 -39.08 -23.84 -12.10
N TRP A 411 -39.73 -24.24 -13.19
CA TRP A 411 -40.31 -25.56 -13.39
C TRP A 411 -39.57 -26.32 -14.50
N ALA A 412 -39.19 -27.56 -14.21
CA ALA A 412 -38.57 -28.48 -15.15
C ALA A 412 -39.57 -29.55 -15.61
N PHE A 413 -39.68 -29.75 -16.92
CA PHE A 413 -40.66 -30.65 -17.53
C PHE A 413 -40.00 -31.89 -18.16
N GLY A 414 -40.76 -32.99 -18.25
CA GLY A 414 -40.36 -34.19 -18.98
C GLY A 414 -40.08 -33.87 -20.44
N GLY A 415 -38.95 -34.36 -20.98
CA GLY A 415 -38.45 -33.95 -22.30
C GLY A 415 -37.42 -32.81 -22.27
N GLY A 416 -36.89 -32.46 -21.09
CA GLY A 416 -35.62 -31.75 -20.92
C GLY A 416 -35.65 -30.22 -20.93
N PHE A 417 -36.82 -29.60 -21.06
CA PHE A 417 -36.97 -28.14 -21.10
C PHE A 417 -37.42 -27.57 -19.75
N LYS A 418 -37.10 -26.29 -19.52
CA LYS A 418 -37.41 -25.56 -18.28
C LYS A 418 -38.02 -24.19 -18.62
N ILE A 419 -38.93 -23.74 -17.76
CA ILE A 419 -39.57 -22.42 -17.84
C ILE A 419 -39.45 -21.76 -16.45
N ALA A 420 -39.02 -20.49 -16.39
CA ALA A 420 -38.88 -19.71 -15.17
C ALA A 420 -39.71 -18.42 -15.20
N ARG A 421 -40.07 -17.91 -14.01
CA ARG A 421 -40.79 -16.64 -13.81
C ARG A 421 -40.18 -15.80 -12.69
N TYR A 422 -40.27 -14.47 -12.85
CA TYR A 422 -39.95 -13.49 -11.81
C TYR A 422 -41.19 -13.17 -10.98
N VAL A 423 -41.00 -13.06 -9.66
CA VAL A 423 -41.97 -12.53 -8.71
C VAL A 423 -41.37 -11.28 -8.06
N THR A 424 -41.93 -10.12 -8.32
CA THR A 424 -41.47 -8.84 -7.78
C THR A 424 -42.19 -8.55 -6.46
N VAL A 425 -41.44 -8.29 -5.40
CA VAL A 425 -41.96 -7.98 -4.06
C VAL A 425 -41.55 -6.56 -3.70
N VAL A 426 -42.53 -5.70 -3.41
CA VAL A 426 -42.35 -4.28 -3.08
C VAL A 426 -42.84 -4.06 -1.65
N VAL A 427 -42.01 -3.48 -0.77
CA VAL A 427 -42.37 -3.23 0.63
C VAL A 427 -42.13 -1.76 0.96
N GLY A 428 -43.19 -1.04 1.31
CA GLY A 428 -43.19 0.40 1.59
C GLY A 428 -44.45 1.11 1.09
N ASP A 429 -44.70 2.31 1.60
CA ASP A 429 -45.94 3.07 1.38
C ASP A 429 -46.23 3.33 -0.10
N SER A 430 -47.47 3.03 -0.52
CA SER A 430 -47.87 2.87 -1.93
C SER A 430 -48.16 4.17 -2.67
N ASP A 431 -47.99 5.34 -2.02
CA ASP A 431 -48.22 6.66 -2.61
C ASP A 431 -46.93 7.40 -3.04
N VAL A 432 -45.75 6.75 -3.01
CA VAL A 432 -44.49 7.33 -3.53
C VAL A 432 -44.16 6.86 -4.96
N ILE A 433 -45.10 6.19 -5.63
CA ILE A 433 -44.93 5.72 -7.02
C ILE A 433 -46.21 6.09 -7.79
N ASN A 434 -46.12 7.15 -8.62
CA ASN A 434 -47.18 7.86 -9.38
C ASN A 434 -47.88 8.94 -8.53
N ASP A 435 -47.72 10.26 -8.66
CA ASP A 435 -47.44 11.16 -9.80
C ASP A 435 -46.89 12.53 -9.24
N PRO A 436 -46.84 13.67 -9.95
CA PRO A 436 -45.66 14.53 -10.09
C PRO A 436 -45.49 15.65 -9.04
N ILE A 437 -44.24 15.84 -8.60
CA ILE A 437 -43.62 17.05 -7.97
C ILE A 437 -44.47 17.88 -6.99
N ARG A 438 -44.06 17.91 -5.71
CA ARG A 438 -43.73 19.18 -5.03
C ARG A 438 -42.73 18.99 -3.89
N ASN A 439 -41.66 19.78 -4.00
CA ASN A 439 -40.59 19.96 -3.04
C ASN A 439 -41.13 20.43 -1.70
N GLU A 440 -40.66 19.84 -0.60
CA GLU A 440 -40.25 20.58 0.61
C GLU A 440 -39.65 19.58 1.61
N GLY A 441 -38.32 19.41 1.55
CA GLY A 441 -37.57 18.57 2.49
C GLY A 441 -36.19 18.10 2.02
N THR A 442 -35.92 18.09 0.71
CA THR A 442 -34.63 17.63 0.13
C THR A 442 -33.96 18.64 -0.81
N THR A 443 -34.42 19.90 -0.79
CA THR A 443 -34.04 20.91 -1.77
C THR A 443 -32.57 21.32 -1.70
N LYS A 444 -31.87 21.24 -0.54
CA LYS A 444 -30.46 21.68 -0.46
C LYS A 444 -29.44 20.67 -1.03
N ALA A 445 -29.66 19.36 -0.88
CA ALA A 445 -28.69 18.35 -1.34
C ALA A 445 -28.81 18.01 -2.83
N ARG A 446 -30.04 17.92 -3.37
CA ARG A 446 -30.28 17.69 -4.82
C ARG A 446 -29.93 18.92 -5.67
N THR A 447 -30.13 20.14 -5.17
CA THR A 447 -29.69 21.37 -5.87
C THR A 447 -28.17 21.53 -5.85
N ALA A 448 -27.48 21.15 -4.76
CA ALA A 448 -26.02 21.21 -4.69
C ALA A 448 -25.33 20.26 -5.68
N ALA A 449 -25.77 18.99 -5.78
CA ALA A 449 -25.19 18.03 -6.72
C ALA A 449 -25.40 18.43 -8.20
N GLY A 450 -26.61 18.91 -8.54
CA GLY A 450 -26.88 19.48 -9.87
C GLY A 450 -26.07 20.75 -10.15
N SER A 451 -25.89 21.61 -9.13
CA SER A 451 -25.07 22.82 -9.22
C SER A 451 -23.59 22.51 -9.45
N HIS A 452 -23.01 21.54 -8.75
CA HIS A 452 -21.61 21.14 -8.93
C HIS A 452 -21.37 20.51 -10.31
N LYS A 453 -22.29 19.65 -10.76
CA LYS A 453 -22.26 19.05 -12.10
C LYS A 453 -22.35 20.12 -13.20
N LEU A 454 -23.26 21.08 -13.03
CA LEU A 454 -23.40 22.23 -13.94
C LEU A 454 -22.14 23.11 -13.92
N ALA A 455 -21.52 23.32 -12.76
CA ALA A 455 -20.27 24.06 -12.64
C ALA A 455 -19.13 23.35 -13.41
N ALA A 456 -18.98 22.04 -13.24
CA ALA A 456 -18.02 21.22 -13.99
C ALA A 456 -18.29 21.25 -15.51
N TRP A 457 -19.56 21.16 -15.92
CA TRP A 457 -19.98 21.30 -17.32
C TRP A 457 -19.62 22.66 -17.92
N ASN A 458 -19.85 23.74 -17.17
CA ASN A 458 -19.52 25.10 -17.62
C ASN A 458 -18.01 25.29 -17.76
N VAL A 459 -17.20 24.73 -16.87
CA VAL A 459 -15.73 24.72 -16.98
C VAL A 459 -15.29 23.94 -18.21
N TYR A 460 -15.89 22.77 -18.47
CA TYR A 460 -15.60 21.96 -19.66
C TYR A 460 -15.91 22.72 -20.97
N LYS A 461 -17.07 23.40 -21.05
CA LYS A 461 -17.47 24.12 -22.27
C LYS A 461 -16.76 25.45 -22.50
N LYS A 462 -16.39 26.18 -21.44
CA LYS A 462 -15.82 27.54 -21.57
C LYS A 462 -14.40 27.58 -22.10
N GLY A 463 -13.68 26.46 -22.16
CA GLY A 463 -12.33 26.29 -22.73
C GLY A 463 -11.53 27.59 -22.94
N GLY A 464 -10.55 27.86 -22.08
CA GLY A 464 -9.73 29.08 -22.15
C GLY A 464 -8.25 28.81 -21.91
N GLU A 465 -7.41 29.72 -22.39
CA GLU A 465 -5.97 29.69 -22.12
C GLU A 465 -5.73 30.02 -20.64
N ILE A 466 -5.08 29.10 -19.92
CA ILE A 466 -4.79 29.24 -18.49
C ILE A 466 -3.29 29.43 -18.32
N THR A 467 -2.90 30.59 -17.77
CA THR A 467 -1.52 30.81 -17.33
C THR A 467 -1.21 29.83 -16.19
N PRO A 468 -0.18 28.96 -16.32
CA PRO A 468 0.09 27.97 -15.29
C PRO A 468 0.68 28.61 -14.02
N GLY A 469 0.24 28.12 -12.86
CA GLY A 469 0.80 28.49 -11.57
C GLY A 469 2.12 27.80 -11.25
N GLN A 470 2.77 28.24 -10.17
CA GLN A 470 3.97 27.58 -9.65
C GLN A 470 3.59 26.26 -8.96
N LYS A 471 4.16 25.14 -9.42
CA LYS A 471 4.00 23.82 -8.80
C LYS A 471 4.76 23.74 -7.47
N ILE A 472 4.38 22.77 -6.62
CA ILE A 472 5.07 22.45 -5.35
C ILE A 472 6.55 22.16 -5.61
N SER A 473 6.83 21.32 -6.60
CA SER A 473 8.19 21.04 -7.07
C SER A 473 8.37 21.52 -8.51
N LYS A 474 9.58 22.00 -8.82
CA LYS A 474 9.97 22.30 -10.20
C LYS A 474 9.79 21.04 -11.04
N ARG A 475 9.16 21.18 -12.21
CA ARG A 475 9.02 20.06 -13.14
C ARG A 475 10.41 19.61 -13.57
N ALA A 476 10.68 18.32 -13.47
CA ALA A 476 11.85 17.74 -14.08
C ALA A 476 11.86 18.06 -15.58
N ASN A 477 12.93 18.68 -16.07
CA ASN A 477 13.08 19.03 -17.49
C ASN A 477 13.06 17.76 -18.36
N PHE A 478 13.68 16.70 -17.85
CA PHE A 478 13.75 15.39 -18.49
C PHE A 478 13.26 14.32 -17.51
N ILE A 479 12.35 13.47 -17.99
CA ILE A 479 11.81 12.32 -17.26
C ILE A 479 12.00 11.13 -18.20
N ASP A 480 12.57 10.04 -17.69
CA ASP A 480 12.98 8.90 -18.52
C ASP A 480 11.80 8.15 -19.14
N ILE A 481 10.68 8.04 -18.40
CA ILE A 481 9.40 7.50 -18.87
C ILE A 481 8.29 8.47 -18.53
N LYS A 482 7.68 9.07 -19.56
CA LYS A 482 6.45 9.85 -19.40
C LYS A 482 5.25 8.90 -19.41
N ILE A 483 4.56 8.79 -18.29
CA ILE A 483 3.25 8.13 -18.23
C ILE A 483 2.29 8.86 -19.17
N GLY A 484 1.48 8.09 -19.91
CA GLY A 484 0.48 8.65 -20.83
C GLY A 484 -0.50 9.60 -20.12
N GLY A 485 -1.05 10.57 -20.86
CA GLY A 485 -2.00 11.53 -20.28
C GLY A 485 -3.32 10.88 -19.84
N TYR A 486 -3.71 9.77 -20.48
CA TYR A 486 -4.95 9.00 -20.27
C TYR A 486 -6.17 9.91 -20.11
N HIS A 487 -6.29 10.95 -20.95
CA HIS A 487 -7.40 11.89 -20.89
C HIS A 487 -8.74 11.16 -21.04
N VAL A 488 -9.74 11.60 -20.27
CA VAL A 488 -11.11 11.12 -20.39
C VAL A 488 -11.58 11.37 -21.83
N PRO A 489 -12.11 10.37 -22.54
CA PRO A 489 -12.68 10.56 -23.87
C PRO A 489 -13.79 11.62 -23.87
N ASP A 490 -13.81 12.50 -24.87
CA ASP A 490 -14.77 13.62 -24.92
C ASP A 490 -16.22 13.15 -24.91
N GLU A 491 -16.55 12.07 -25.62
CA GLU A 491 -17.88 11.48 -25.62
C GLU A 491 -18.29 11.06 -24.19
N LEU A 492 -17.41 10.36 -23.47
CA LEU A 492 -17.65 9.93 -22.09
C LEU A 492 -17.81 11.14 -21.15
N LYS A 493 -16.97 12.16 -21.33
CA LYS A 493 -17.02 13.40 -20.54
C LYS A 493 -18.33 14.17 -20.79
N GLN A 494 -18.79 14.24 -22.04
CA GLN A 494 -20.06 14.86 -22.40
C GLN A 494 -21.24 14.14 -21.77
N ILE A 495 -21.28 12.81 -21.84
CA ILE A 495 -22.35 11.99 -21.23
C ILE A 495 -22.40 12.22 -19.71
N LEU A 496 -21.26 12.07 -19.03
CA LEU A 496 -21.18 12.12 -17.58
C LEU A 496 -21.43 13.53 -17.01
N LEU A 497 -20.99 14.59 -17.68
CA LEU A 497 -21.17 15.97 -17.21
C LEU A 497 -22.49 16.62 -17.64
N ASN A 498 -23.27 16.01 -18.55
CA ASN A 498 -24.49 16.63 -19.07
C ASN A 498 -25.51 16.92 -17.95
N PRO A 499 -25.82 18.20 -17.66
CA PRO A 499 -26.73 18.56 -16.57
C PRO A 499 -28.20 18.28 -16.92
N SER A 500 -28.52 18.11 -18.21
CA SER A 500 -29.88 17.82 -18.69
C SER A 500 -30.24 16.33 -18.64
N MET A 501 -29.26 15.45 -18.42
CA MET A 501 -29.50 14.00 -18.31
C MET A 501 -29.63 13.58 -16.85
N SER A 502 -30.70 12.82 -16.57
CA SER A 502 -30.86 12.09 -15.31
C SER A 502 -29.85 10.95 -15.20
N ARG A 503 -29.67 10.39 -13.99
CA ARG A 503 -28.78 9.25 -13.75
C ARG A 503 -29.08 8.06 -14.67
N ASN A 504 -30.34 7.68 -14.79
CA ASN A 504 -30.75 6.53 -15.62
C ASN A 504 -30.45 6.77 -17.10
N GLN A 505 -30.70 7.98 -17.60
CA GLN A 505 -30.36 8.34 -18.99
C GLN A 505 -28.85 8.32 -19.24
N ILE A 506 -28.05 8.70 -18.24
CA ILE A 506 -26.58 8.59 -18.32
C ILE A 506 -26.20 7.12 -18.40
N ASP A 507 -26.76 6.26 -17.54
CA ASP A 507 -26.46 4.83 -17.55
C ASP A 507 -26.88 4.16 -18.86
N GLU A 508 -28.07 4.46 -19.40
CA GLU A 508 -28.52 3.98 -20.72
C GLU A 508 -27.58 4.42 -21.85
N GLU A 509 -27.12 5.67 -21.82
CA GLU A 509 -26.21 6.21 -22.82
C GLU A 509 -24.79 5.63 -22.70
N LEU A 510 -24.32 5.41 -21.48
CA LEU A 510 -23.07 4.72 -21.20
C LEU A 510 -23.11 3.29 -21.72
N ASP A 511 -24.19 2.55 -21.44
CA ASP A 511 -24.33 1.18 -21.92
C ASP A 511 -24.44 1.15 -23.45
N ARG A 512 -25.09 2.15 -24.07
CA ARG A 512 -25.19 2.27 -25.54
C ARG A 512 -23.84 2.54 -26.20
N THR A 513 -23.04 3.45 -25.65
CA THR A 513 -21.77 3.92 -26.27
C THR A 513 -20.58 3.06 -25.88
N GLN A 514 -20.49 2.67 -24.61
CA GLN A 514 -19.39 1.89 -24.05
C GLN A 514 -19.72 0.39 -24.09
N ARG A 515 -19.61 -0.22 -25.28
CA ARG A 515 -19.90 -1.65 -25.49
C ARG A 515 -19.22 -2.60 -24.51
N CYS A 516 -18.05 -2.24 -23.99
CA CYS A 516 -17.35 -3.03 -22.98
C CYS A 516 -18.13 -3.23 -21.68
N LEU A 517 -19.08 -2.34 -21.36
CA LEU A 517 -19.89 -2.39 -20.14
C LEU A 517 -21.12 -3.30 -20.28
N GLN A 518 -21.51 -3.69 -21.50
CA GLN A 518 -22.69 -4.52 -21.75
C GLN A 518 -22.50 -5.99 -21.38
N HIS A 519 -21.24 -6.42 -21.21
CA HIS A 519 -20.89 -7.81 -20.92
C HIS A 519 -20.25 -7.90 -19.54
N PRO A 520 -20.44 -9.03 -18.82
CA PRO A 520 -19.70 -9.30 -17.59
C PRO A 520 -18.19 -9.20 -17.80
N LEU A 521 -17.46 -8.86 -16.74
CA LEU A 521 -16.01 -8.76 -16.78
C LEU A 521 -15.37 -10.10 -17.19
N CYS A 522 -14.54 -10.05 -18.23
CA CYS A 522 -13.82 -11.20 -18.79
C CYS A 522 -12.42 -10.78 -19.28
N PRO A 523 -11.53 -11.73 -19.60
CA PRO A 523 -10.19 -11.43 -20.11
C PRO A 523 -10.18 -10.46 -21.30
N GLU A 524 -11.14 -10.59 -22.22
CA GLU A 524 -11.20 -9.82 -23.46
C GLU A 524 -11.59 -8.35 -23.24
N ASN A 525 -12.50 -8.09 -22.28
CA ASN A 525 -12.99 -6.74 -22.02
C ASN A 525 -12.28 -6.05 -20.84
N TYR A 526 -11.47 -6.77 -20.05
CA TYR A 526 -10.83 -6.28 -18.83
C TYR A 526 -10.19 -4.89 -18.96
N LYS A 527 -9.32 -4.72 -19.97
CA LYS A 527 -8.63 -3.45 -20.23
C LYS A 527 -9.61 -2.32 -20.50
N ALA A 528 -10.64 -2.57 -21.29
CA ALA A 528 -11.62 -1.57 -21.67
C ALA A 528 -12.48 -1.18 -20.46
N VAL A 529 -13.01 -2.18 -19.74
CA VAL A 529 -13.86 -1.98 -18.55
C VAL A 529 -13.13 -1.18 -17.47
N PHE A 530 -11.93 -1.60 -17.04
CA PHE A 530 -11.21 -0.91 -15.98
C PHE A 530 -10.73 0.49 -16.38
N LYS A 531 -10.39 0.73 -17.66
CA LYS A 531 -10.10 2.09 -18.14
C LYS A 531 -11.35 2.97 -18.10
N THR A 532 -12.49 2.44 -18.53
CA THR A 532 -13.76 3.16 -18.48
C THR A 532 -14.16 3.48 -17.04
N PHE A 533 -14.00 2.55 -16.10
CA PHE A 533 -14.22 2.82 -14.67
C PHE A 533 -13.32 3.92 -14.11
N LEU A 534 -12.02 3.89 -14.42
CA LEU A 534 -11.09 4.93 -14.00
C LEU A 534 -11.48 6.31 -14.55
N TRP A 535 -11.94 6.39 -15.81
CA TRP A 535 -12.42 7.65 -16.37
C TRP A 535 -13.73 8.13 -15.74
N MET A 536 -14.65 7.22 -15.41
CA MET A 536 -15.87 7.56 -14.68
C MET A 536 -15.57 8.11 -13.28
N GLU A 537 -14.60 7.52 -12.60
CA GLU A 537 -14.13 7.97 -11.29
C GLU A 537 -13.42 9.32 -11.36
N ASP A 538 -12.60 9.52 -12.38
CA ASP A 538 -11.91 10.79 -12.66
C ASP A 538 -12.90 11.94 -12.90
N VAL A 539 -13.93 11.73 -13.73
CA VAL A 539 -15.00 12.72 -13.93
C VAL A 539 -15.80 12.96 -12.65
N GLN A 540 -16.10 11.91 -11.87
CA GLN A 540 -16.79 12.10 -10.60
C GLN A 540 -15.93 12.89 -9.61
N CYS A 541 -14.60 12.73 -9.63
CA CYS A 541 -13.67 13.53 -8.85
C CYS A 541 -13.73 15.02 -9.25
N GLU A 542 -13.77 15.31 -10.56
CA GLU A 542 -13.99 16.68 -11.08
C GLU A 542 -15.32 17.28 -10.60
N ILE A 543 -16.43 16.51 -10.63
CA ILE A 543 -17.73 16.96 -10.12
C ILE A 543 -17.66 17.22 -8.61
N SER A 544 -17.01 16.33 -7.87
CA SER A 544 -17.00 16.37 -6.41
C SER A 544 -16.12 17.50 -5.87
N ILE A 545 -15.00 17.83 -6.54
CA ILE A 545 -14.14 18.96 -6.15
C ILE A 545 -14.79 20.32 -6.44
N ALA A 546 -15.73 20.38 -7.40
CA ALA A 546 -16.40 21.62 -7.78
C ALA A 546 -17.24 22.25 -6.65
N ARG A 547 -17.53 21.51 -5.58
CA ARG A 547 -18.16 22.05 -4.36
C ARG A 547 -17.31 23.10 -3.64
N PHE A 548 -16.00 23.11 -3.88
CA PHE A 548 -15.09 24.10 -3.32
C PHE A 548 -15.01 25.36 -4.19
N ASN A 549 -15.66 25.38 -5.37
CA ASN A 549 -15.66 26.55 -6.24
C ASN A 549 -16.25 27.76 -5.52
N VAL A 550 -15.60 28.91 -5.70
CA VAL A 550 -16.00 30.16 -5.06
C VAL A 550 -16.33 31.14 -6.16
N ASP A 551 -17.56 31.65 -6.22
CA ASP A 551 -17.95 32.61 -7.25
C ASP A 551 -17.26 33.98 -7.08
N ARG A 552 -16.95 34.35 -5.83
CA ARG A 552 -16.25 35.57 -5.48
C ARG A 552 -15.29 35.32 -4.32
N GLY A 553 -14.04 35.03 -4.65
CA GLY A 553 -12.96 34.82 -3.70
C GLY A 553 -11.84 35.82 -3.93
N HIS A 554 -11.28 36.34 -2.83
CA HIS A 554 -10.03 37.09 -2.84
C HIS A 554 -8.97 36.30 -2.10
N PHE A 555 -7.71 36.65 -2.36
CA PHE A 555 -6.56 36.08 -1.68
C PHE A 555 -5.96 37.09 -0.71
N THR A 556 -5.36 36.57 0.34
CA THR A 556 -4.57 37.35 1.29
C THR A 556 -3.09 36.99 1.14
N ARG A 557 -2.19 37.97 1.21
CA ARG A 557 -0.75 37.71 1.10
C ARG A 557 -0.25 37.14 2.43
N GLU A 558 0.38 35.98 2.38
CA GLU A 558 0.99 35.31 3.53
C GLU A 558 2.35 34.76 3.13
N ASP A 559 3.43 35.37 3.65
CA ASP A 559 4.81 35.09 3.27
C ASP A 559 5.00 35.09 1.74
N SER A 560 5.36 33.95 1.16
CA SER A 560 5.52 33.76 -0.29
C SER A 560 4.28 33.19 -1.00
N TYR A 561 3.15 33.10 -0.29
CA TYR A 561 1.91 32.47 -0.75
C TYR A 561 0.76 33.48 -0.87
N LEU A 562 -0.24 33.08 -1.66
CA LEU A 562 -1.57 33.69 -1.62
C LEU A 562 -2.49 32.72 -0.89
N ALA A 563 -3.17 33.18 0.14
CA ALA A 563 -4.05 32.39 0.98
C ALA A 563 -5.51 32.62 0.60
N LEU A 564 -6.24 31.54 0.33
CA LEU A 564 -7.68 31.55 0.09
C LEU A 564 -8.40 30.94 1.28
N ARG A 565 -9.30 31.71 1.90
CA ARG A 565 -10.13 31.23 3.02
C ARG A 565 -11.23 30.32 2.50
N ILE A 566 -11.30 29.11 3.04
CA ILE A 566 -12.36 28.14 2.74
C ILE A 566 -12.67 27.42 4.05
N GLU A 567 -13.95 27.38 4.43
CA GLU A 567 -14.36 26.80 5.70
C GLU A 567 -14.28 25.26 5.65
N ASN A 568 -13.79 24.66 6.75
CA ASN A 568 -13.74 23.21 6.98
C ASN A 568 -13.06 22.38 5.88
N VAL A 569 -12.05 22.92 5.19
CA VAL A 569 -11.35 22.23 4.08
C VAL A 569 -10.71 20.93 4.53
N ALA A 570 -10.02 20.96 5.67
CA ALA A 570 -9.29 19.81 6.20
C ALA A 570 -10.21 18.63 6.58
N GLU A 571 -11.47 18.92 6.91
CA GLU A 571 -12.46 17.94 7.38
C GLU A 571 -13.43 17.49 6.27
N SER A 572 -13.46 18.18 5.14
CA SER A 572 -14.40 17.93 4.04
C SER A 572 -13.96 16.74 3.16
N ARG A 573 -14.90 15.84 2.77
CA ARG A 573 -14.65 14.68 1.86
C ARG A 573 -15.44 14.74 0.53
N PRO A 574 -14.82 14.73 -0.67
CA PRO A 574 -13.39 14.54 -0.92
C PRO A 574 -12.54 15.74 -0.47
N SER A 575 -11.38 15.48 0.10
CA SER A 575 -10.49 16.52 0.61
C SER A 575 -9.67 17.11 -0.53
N LEU A 576 -9.47 18.43 -0.50
CA LEU A 576 -8.40 19.03 -1.29
C LEU A 576 -7.06 18.45 -0.82
N ILE A 577 -6.11 18.29 -1.74
CA ILE A 577 -4.75 17.86 -1.40
C ILE A 577 -3.72 18.83 -1.99
N PRO A 578 -2.52 18.94 -1.38
CA PRO A 578 -1.41 19.63 -2.02
C PRO A 578 -1.17 19.05 -3.42
N GLY A 579 -1.06 19.93 -4.40
CA GLY A 579 -0.89 19.61 -5.81
C GLY A 579 -2.16 19.79 -6.63
N ASP A 580 -3.35 19.83 -6.01
CA ASP A 580 -4.58 20.20 -6.72
C ASP A 580 -4.46 21.61 -7.32
N LYS A 581 -5.12 21.80 -8.45
CA LYS A 581 -5.07 23.06 -9.19
C LYS A 581 -6.31 23.87 -8.89
N LEU A 582 -6.15 25.18 -8.82
CA LEU A 582 -7.26 26.12 -8.91
C LEU A 582 -7.04 27.08 -10.07
N VAL A 583 -8.12 27.67 -10.55
CA VAL A 583 -8.12 28.65 -11.63
C VAL A 583 -8.90 29.86 -11.16
N ALA A 584 -8.26 31.02 -11.16
CA ALA A 584 -8.85 32.31 -10.90
C ALA A 584 -9.22 32.99 -12.22
N THR A 585 -10.47 33.39 -12.35
CA THR A 585 -11.02 34.09 -13.52
C THR A 585 -11.67 35.40 -13.10
N THR A 586 -11.44 36.46 -13.85
CA THR A 586 -12.04 37.78 -13.60
C THR A 586 -13.55 37.72 -13.88
N PRO A 587 -14.42 38.09 -12.92
CA PRO A 587 -15.86 37.91 -13.08
C PRO A 587 -16.49 38.80 -14.16
N TRP A 588 -15.84 39.90 -14.54
CA TRP A 588 -16.42 41.00 -15.35
C TRP A 588 -15.66 41.31 -16.64
N ALA A 589 -14.81 40.41 -17.14
CA ALA A 589 -14.15 40.61 -18.43
C ALA A 589 -15.17 40.60 -19.57
N ALA A 590 -15.51 41.79 -20.09
CA ALA A 590 -16.42 41.96 -21.23
C ALA A 590 -15.83 41.45 -22.55
N ASN A 591 -14.51 41.21 -22.59
CA ASN A 591 -13.80 40.63 -23.72
C ASN A 591 -13.30 39.22 -23.34
N ASN A 592 -13.58 38.24 -24.20
CA ASN A 592 -13.19 36.82 -24.10
C ASN A 592 -11.65 36.54 -24.05
N HIS A 593 -10.82 37.55 -23.77
CA HIS A 593 -9.36 37.50 -23.87
C HIS A 593 -8.60 37.73 -22.55
N GLU A 594 -9.26 37.95 -21.40
CA GLU A 594 -8.53 37.93 -20.13
C GLU A 594 -8.13 36.50 -19.75
N LEU A 595 -6.81 36.26 -19.71
CA LEU A 595 -6.19 34.99 -19.38
C LEU A 595 -6.62 34.52 -17.99
N ALA A 596 -7.17 33.31 -17.92
CA ALA A 596 -7.43 32.66 -16.64
C ALA A 596 -6.10 32.36 -15.95
N ASN A 597 -6.00 32.61 -14.64
CA ASN A 597 -4.76 32.42 -13.90
C ASN A 597 -4.84 31.13 -13.08
N GLY A 598 -4.01 30.16 -13.42
CA GLY A 598 -3.89 28.91 -12.68
C GLY A 598 -2.98 29.07 -11.46
N ALA A 599 -3.32 28.34 -10.39
CA ALA A 599 -2.50 28.18 -9.20
C ALA A 599 -2.48 26.71 -8.77
N PHE A 600 -1.45 26.31 -8.05
CA PHE A 600 -1.41 25.01 -7.36
C PHE A 600 -1.56 25.22 -5.86
N ILE A 601 -2.24 24.31 -5.19
CA ILE A 601 -2.30 24.24 -3.73
C ILE A 601 -0.96 23.71 -3.23
N HIS A 602 -0.30 24.46 -2.36
CA HIS A 602 0.98 24.08 -1.73
C HIS A 602 0.78 23.56 -0.31
N LYS A 603 -0.08 24.21 0.48
CA LYS A 603 -0.40 23.77 1.85
C LYS A 603 -1.89 23.88 2.12
N ILE A 604 -2.39 23.00 2.98
CA ILE A 604 -3.78 22.98 3.43
C ILE A 604 -3.80 23.17 4.94
N LEU A 605 -4.52 24.19 5.38
CA LEU A 605 -4.71 24.51 6.78
C LEU A 605 -6.20 24.38 7.12
N LYS A 606 -6.54 24.42 8.41
CA LYS A 606 -7.90 24.15 8.90
C LYS A 606 -9.00 24.97 8.20
N HIS A 607 -8.75 26.26 7.96
CA HIS A 607 -9.72 27.22 7.40
C HIS A 607 -9.22 27.98 6.17
N LYS A 608 -8.07 27.60 5.59
CA LYS A 608 -7.49 28.25 4.41
C LYS A 608 -6.57 27.31 3.65
N ILE A 609 -6.37 27.61 2.38
CA ILE A 609 -5.37 26.95 1.53
C ILE A 609 -4.30 27.97 1.12
N LEU A 610 -3.06 27.54 1.03
CA LEU A 610 -1.94 28.35 0.55
C LEU A 610 -1.60 27.93 -0.87
N VAL A 611 -1.59 28.89 -1.79
CA VAL A 611 -1.45 28.64 -3.22
C VAL A 611 -0.38 29.52 -3.84
N LYS A 612 0.20 29.07 -4.96
CA LYS A 612 1.11 29.89 -5.78
C LYS A 612 0.64 29.97 -7.23
N PHE A 613 0.48 31.19 -7.71
CA PHE A 613 0.19 31.52 -9.11
C PHE A 613 1.48 31.69 -9.90
N SER A 614 1.38 32.10 -11.16
CA SER A 614 2.54 32.61 -11.91
C SER A 614 3.14 33.80 -11.16
N GLU A 615 4.46 33.98 -11.25
CA GLU A 615 5.18 35.09 -10.60
C GLU A 615 4.55 36.44 -10.94
N HIS A 616 4.24 36.66 -12.22
CA HIS A 616 3.56 37.86 -12.69
C HIS A 616 2.22 38.15 -12.03
N PHE A 617 1.36 37.13 -11.86
CA PHE A 617 0.08 37.29 -11.19
C PHE A 617 0.29 37.52 -9.69
N HIS A 618 1.19 36.77 -9.08
CA HIS A 618 1.49 36.86 -7.64
C HIS A 618 1.97 38.27 -7.24
N GLU A 619 2.81 38.88 -8.07
CA GLU A 619 3.32 40.24 -7.87
C GLU A 619 2.25 41.31 -8.07
N LYS A 620 1.46 41.21 -9.15
CA LYS A 620 0.44 42.19 -9.52
C LYS A 620 -0.83 42.11 -8.69
N TYR A 621 -1.14 40.95 -8.10
CA TYR A 621 -2.36 40.73 -7.37
C TYR A 621 -2.48 41.69 -6.18
N ASN A 622 -3.55 42.47 -6.13
CA ASN A 622 -3.73 43.56 -5.16
C ASN A 622 -5.05 43.44 -4.37
N GLY A 623 -5.56 42.22 -4.20
CA GLY A 623 -6.75 41.94 -3.39
C GLY A 623 -8.06 41.94 -4.18
N GLU A 624 -8.01 42.00 -5.52
CA GLU A 624 -9.19 41.94 -6.36
C GLU A 624 -9.91 40.57 -6.29
N ASP A 625 -11.24 40.61 -6.43
CA ASP A 625 -12.07 39.41 -6.39
C ASP A 625 -12.02 38.63 -7.70
N HIS A 626 -11.92 37.31 -7.58
CA HIS A 626 -11.92 36.38 -8.69
C HIS A 626 -12.96 35.28 -8.49
N LYS A 627 -13.47 34.74 -9.60
CA LYS A 627 -14.15 33.45 -9.60
C LYS A 627 -13.12 32.34 -9.58
N ILE A 628 -13.20 31.48 -8.57
CA ILE A 628 -12.26 30.39 -8.31
C ILE A 628 -12.90 29.04 -8.64
N THR A 629 -12.24 28.26 -9.49
CA THR A 629 -12.64 26.88 -9.81
C THR A 629 -11.51 25.89 -9.51
N PHE A 630 -11.84 24.77 -8.88
CA PHE A 630 -10.89 23.72 -8.51
C PHE A 630 -10.83 22.60 -9.54
N GLN A 631 -9.65 22.01 -9.71
CA GLN A 631 -9.35 20.91 -10.62
C GLN A 631 -8.48 19.88 -9.88
N PRO A 632 -8.88 18.58 -9.86
CA PRO A 632 -8.15 17.57 -9.10
C PRO A 632 -6.86 17.16 -9.83
N THR A 633 -5.88 16.67 -9.08
CA THR A 633 -4.74 15.99 -9.68
C THR A 633 -5.10 14.60 -10.23
N ARG A 634 -4.62 14.29 -11.45
CA ARG A 634 -4.92 13.02 -12.14
C ARG A 634 -3.81 11.97 -12.06
N GLY A 635 -2.75 12.25 -11.30
CA GLY A 635 -1.54 11.43 -11.25
C GLY A 635 -1.80 10.00 -10.77
N ALA A 636 -2.72 9.81 -9.81
CA ALA A 636 -3.12 8.49 -9.34
C ALA A 636 -3.82 7.68 -10.43
N PHE A 637 -4.81 8.26 -11.13
CA PHE A 637 -5.51 7.61 -12.23
C PHE A 637 -4.57 7.26 -13.40
N GLN A 638 -3.65 8.16 -13.74
CA GLN A 638 -2.65 7.92 -14.79
C GLN A 638 -1.77 6.70 -14.48
N LYS A 639 -1.30 6.58 -13.23
CA LYS A 639 -0.51 5.42 -12.78
C LYS A 639 -1.32 4.12 -12.85
N GLN A 640 -2.59 4.14 -12.43
CA GLN A 640 -3.48 2.98 -12.52
C GLN A 640 -3.75 2.54 -13.98
N HIS A 641 -4.05 3.48 -14.87
CA HIS A 641 -4.19 3.20 -16.31
C HIS A 641 -2.92 2.61 -16.92
N HIS A 642 -1.76 3.11 -16.50
CA HIS A 642 -0.48 2.60 -16.94
C HIS A 642 -0.23 1.18 -16.43
N ALA A 643 -0.52 0.92 -15.15
CA ALA A 643 -0.38 -0.39 -14.52
C ALA A 643 -1.23 -1.46 -15.21
N ILE A 644 -2.49 -1.14 -15.58
CA ILE A 644 -3.35 -2.05 -16.34
C ILE A 644 -2.67 -2.49 -17.64
N ASN A 645 -2.09 -1.55 -18.40
CA ASN A 645 -1.38 -1.88 -19.64
C ASN A 645 -0.13 -2.72 -19.36
N CYS A 646 0.65 -2.39 -18.33
CA CYS A 646 1.88 -3.09 -17.99
C CYS A 646 1.62 -4.54 -17.56
N VAL A 647 0.75 -4.76 -16.57
CA VAL A 647 0.49 -6.10 -16.01
C VAL A 647 -0.08 -7.04 -17.06
N THR A 648 -1.08 -6.60 -17.80
CA THR A 648 -1.72 -7.42 -18.84
C THR A 648 -0.77 -7.83 -19.98
N SER A 649 0.26 -7.02 -20.26
CA SER A 649 1.30 -7.34 -21.23
C SER A 649 2.44 -8.18 -20.65
N ALA A 650 2.72 -8.05 -19.37
CA ALA A 650 3.82 -8.70 -18.66
C ALA A 650 3.43 -10.08 -18.11
N MET A 651 2.40 -10.14 -17.25
CA MET A 651 1.97 -11.37 -16.58
C MET A 651 0.85 -12.11 -17.32
N GLY A 652 0.21 -11.46 -18.30
CA GLY A 652 -0.87 -12.04 -19.10
C GLY A 652 -2.22 -12.11 -18.37
N MET A 653 -3.25 -12.56 -19.09
CA MET A 653 -4.61 -12.65 -18.55
C MET A 653 -4.80 -13.86 -17.64
N ASP A 654 -4.01 -14.92 -17.78
CA ASP A 654 -4.08 -16.10 -16.89
C ASP A 654 -3.72 -15.76 -15.44
N PHE A 655 -2.91 -14.72 -15.21
CA PHE A 655 -2.63 -14.20 -13.88
C PHE A 655 -3.87 -13.47 -13.29
N LEU A 656 -4.57 -12.69 -14.11
CA LEU A 656 -5.73 -11.90 -13.69
C LEU A 656 -7.03 -12.72 -13.60
N PHE A 657 -7.15 -13.75 -14.43
CA PHE A 657 -8.29 -14.66 -14.55
C PHE A 657 -7.81 -16.13 -14.52
N PRO A 658 -7.30 -16.59 -13.37
CA PRO A 658 -6.70 -17.91 -13.29
C PRO A 658 -7.76 -19.01 -13.43
N THR A 659 -7.53 -19.93 -14.37
CA THR A 659 -8.42 -21.07 -14.65
C THR A 659 -7.84 -22.41 -14.25
N LYS A 660 -6.50 -22.51 -14.16
CA LYS A 660 -5.77 -23.69 -13.71
C LYS A 660 -4.56 -23.31 -12.85
N ILE A 661 -4.08 -24.26 -12.05
CA ILE A 661 -2.83 -24.14 -11.29
C ILE A 661 -1.77 -24.96 -12.00
N ASN A 662 -0.70 -24.31 -12.46
CA ASN A 662 0.49 -24.98 -12.98
C ASN A 662 1.50 -25.06 -11.84
N LEU A 663 1.69 -26.25 -11.25
CA LEU A 663 2.62 -26.43 -10.14
C LEU A 663 4.05 -26.23 -10.63
N ARG A 664 4.83 -25.49 -9.84
CA ARG A 664 6.26 -25.29 -10.01
C ARG A 664 7.02 -25.88 -8.84
N GLU A 665 8.30 -26.17 -9.05
CA GLU A 665 9.19 -26.57 -7.96
C GLU A 665 9.17 -25.51 -6.85
N PRO A 666 9.08 -25.92 -5.58
CA PRO A 666 9.04 -24.96 -4.49
C PRO A 666 10.35 -24.16 -4.44
N TRP A 667 10.29 -22.90 -4.03
CA TRP A 667 11.52 -22.11 -3.78
C TRP A 667 12.44 -22.79 -2.77
N MET A 668 11.84 -23.38 -1.74
CA MET A 668 12.52 -24.29 -0.81
C MET A 668 11.53 -25.34 -0.32
N ASP A 669 11.97 -26.59 -0.25
CA ASP A 669 11.13 -27.71 0.17
C ASP A 669 11.00 -27.77 1.69
N LEU A 670 10.05 -26.99 2.21
CA LEU A 670 9.81 -26.77 3.63
C LEU A 670 8.64 -27.60 4.19
N LYS A 671 8.82 -28.07 5.43
CA LYS A 671 7.80 -28.63 6.33
C LYS A 671 7.76 -27.89 7.66
N ILE A 672 6.71 -28.14 8.45
CA ILE A 672 6.71 -27.83 9.89
C ILE A 672 7.04 -29.13 10.61
N ASN A 673 8.10 -29.14 11.43
CA ASN A 673 8.57 -30.32 12.16
C ASN A 673 7.74 -30.57 13.44
N GLU A 674 8.09 -31.61 14.20
CA GLU A 674 7.40 -31.99 15.44
C GLU A 674 7.50 -30.91 16.53
N ASN A 675 8.58 -30.13 16.54
CA ASN A 675 8.78 -28.99 17.43
C ASN A 675 7.95 -27.76 17.01
N GLY A 676 7.23 -27.83 15.89
CA GLY A 676 6.45 -26.73 15.35
C GLY A 676 7.27 -25.63 14.68
N ASN A 677 8.52 -25.91 14.30
CA ASN A 677 9.44 -25.02 13.58
C ASN A 677 9.48 -25.34 12.08
N LEU A 678 9.95 -24.38 11.27
CA LEU A 678 10.19 -24.63 9.85
C LEU A 678 11.40 -25.54 9.70
N ALA A 679 11.33 -26.53 8.81
CA ALA A 679 12.46 -27.38 8.51
C ALA A 679 12.52 -27.78 7.03
N THR A 680 13.71 -28.05 6.51
CA THR A 680 13.87 -28.67 5.18
C THR A 680 13.48 -30.15 5.21
N ASN A 681 12.91 -30.67 4.13
CA ASN A 681 12.55 -32.09 4.05
C ASN A 681 13.75 -33.04 4.03
N GLU A 682 14.86 -32.65 3.39
CA GLU A 682 16.00 -33.55 3.12
C GLU A 682 17.06 -33.57 4.24
N PHE A 683 17.30 -32.43 4.89
CA PHE A 683 18.43 -32.26 5.82
C PHE A 683 18.02 -31.93 7.25
N ASP A 684 16.71 -31.84 7.54
CA ASP A 684 16.14 -31.42 8.84
C ASP A 684 16.77 -30.14 9.43
N ASN A 685 17.27 -29.23 8.57
CA ASN A 685 17.73 -27.91 9.01
C ASN A 685 16.54 -27.14 9.59
N GLU A 686 16.59 -26.86 10.88
CA GLU A 686 15.52 -26.19 11.62
C GLU A 686 15.68 -24.67 11.60
N PHE A 687 14.59 -23.97 11.32
CA PHE A 687 14.50 -22.52 11.28
C PHE A 687 13.50 -22.04 12.33
N ASN A 688 14.03 -21.32 13.31
CA ASN A 688 13.23 -20.74 14.38
C ASN A 688 12.33 -19.60 13.87
N TRP A 689 11.11 -19.55 14.40
CA TRP A 689 10.21 -18.42 14.27
C TRP A 689 10.73 -17.23 15.06
N HIS A 690 10.59 -16.03 14.50
CA HIS A 690 10.91 -14.82 15.26
C HIS A 690 9.80 -14.48 16.25
N ASN A 691 8.54 -14.57 15.80
CA ASN A 691 7.40 -14.47 16.69
C ASN A 691 7.03 -15.85 17.29
N PRO A 692 7.31 -16.11 18.58
CA PRO A 692 7.02 -17.40 19.22
C PRO A 692 5.51 -17.63 19.41
N MET A 693 4.69 -16.57 19.37
CA MET A 693 3.25 -16.64 19.60
C MET A 693 2.45 -17.00 18.33
N LEU A 694 3.12 -17.29 17.21
CA LEU A 694 2.43 -17.66 15.98
C LEU A 694 1.65 -18.96 16.13
N ASN A 695 0.38 -18.91 15.77
CA ASN A 695 -0.46 -20.09 15.77
C ASN A 695 -0.17 -20.99 14.55
N PRO A 696 -0.60 -22.27 14.58
CA PRO A 696 -0.34 -23.21 13.50
C PRO A 696 -0.86 -22.76 12.12
N ILE A 697 -1.96 -22.00 12.06
CA ILE A 697 -2.53 -21.54 10.78
C ILE A 697 -1.65 -20.45 10.16
N GLN A 698 -1.13 -19.52 10.97
CA GLN A 698 -0.18 -18.51 10.51
C GLN A 698 1.12 -19.16 10.03
N LYS A 699 1.65 -20.13 10.78
CA LYS A 699 2.84 -20.91 10.39
C LYS A 699 2.64 -21.63 9.07
N GLU A 700 1.47 -22.26 8.87
CA GLU A 700 1.11 -22.95 7.64
C GLU A 700 0.99 -21.99 6.45
N ALA A 701 0.41 -20.80 6.65
CA ALA A 701 0.34 -19.75 5.62
C ALA A 701 1.76 -19.35 5.16
N ILE A 702 2.65 -19.07 6.11
CA ILE A 702 4.03 -18.67 5.84
C ILE A 702 4.77 -19.78 5.09
N LYS A 703 4.68 -21.03 5.57
CA LYS A 703 5.28 -22.19 4.88
C LYS A 703 4.80 -22.29 3.43
N ASN A 704 3.48 -22.20 3.18
CA ASN A 704 2.93 -22.34 1.84
C ASN A 704 3.36 -21.18 0.91
N ILE A 705 3.50 -19.97 1.44
CA ILE A 705 4.01 -18.82 0.69
C ILE A 705 5.51 -19.00 0.38
N LEU A 706 6.33 -19.43 1.35
CA LEU A 706 7.76 -19.68 1.16
C LEU A 706 8.02 -20.83 0.17
N ARG A 707 7.15 -21.84 0.11
CA ARG A 707 7.20 -22.87 -0.96
C ARG A 707 6.81 -22.28 -2.31
N SER A 708 5.74 -21.49 -2.37
CA SER A 708 5.26 -20.79 -3.56
C SER A 708 5.04 -21.65 -4.82
N GLU A 709 4.45 -22.83 -4.65
CA GLU A 709 4.26 -23.81 -5.74
C GLU A 709 3.28 -23.34 -6.83
N ALA A 710 2.34 -22.47 -6.50
CA ALA A 710 1.32 -21.97 -7.43
C ALA A 710 1.71 -20.66 -8.12
N ARG A 711 2.94 -20.17 -7.92
CA ARG A 711 3.41 -18.91 -8.52
C ARG A 711 3.30 -18.94 -10.06
N PRO A 712 3.00 -17.80 -10.71
CA PRO A 712 2.87 -16.45 -10.13
C PRO A 712 1.47 -16.14 -9.59
N LEU A 713 0.56 -17.12 -9.46
CA LEU A 713 -0.80 -16.84 -9.00
C LEU A 713 -0.79 -16.21 -7.59
N PRO A 714 -1.60 -15.15 -7.34
CA PRO A 714 -1.60 -14.49 -6.05
C PRO A 714 -2.01 -15.44 -4.91
N TYR A 715 -1.24 -15.43 -3.83
CA TYR A 715 -1.60 -16.10 -2.58
C TYR A 715 -2.42 -15.16 -1.71
N ILE A 716 -3.57 -15.60 -1.19
CA ILE A 716 -4.45 -14.80 -0.35
C ILE A 716 -4.31 -15.21 1.11
N ILE A 717 -3.91 -14.26 1.96
CA ILE A 717 -4.09 -14.36 3.41
C ILE A 717 -5.43 -13.71 3.74
N PHE A 718 -6.47 -14.54 3.88
CA PHE A 718 -7.76 -14.10 4.37
C PHE A 718 -7.67 -13.99 5.89
N GLY A 719 -7.50 -12.78 6.41
CA GLY A 719 -7.48 -12.56 7.85
C GLY A 719 -8.61 -11.66 8.34
N PRO A 720 -9.60 -12.24 9.04
CA PRO A 720 -10.62 -11.52 9.78
C PRO A 720 -10.05 -10.50 10.80
N PRO A 721 -10.86 -9.58 11.36
CA PRO A 721 -10.42 -8.64 12.38
C PRO A 721 -9.73 -9.37 13.54
N GLY A 722 -8.67 -8.77 14.09
CA GLY A 722 -7.98 -9.32 15.26
C GLY A 722 -7.20 -10.62 15.06
N THR A 723 -7.08 -11.15 13.83
CA THR A 723 -6.40 -12.44 13.58
C THR A 723 -4.88 -12.36 13.35
N GLY A 724 -4.30 -11.16 13.50
CA GLY A 724 -2.85 -10.96 13.36
C GLY A 724 -2.34 -10.98 11.91
N LYS A 725 -3.14 -10.52 10.93
CA LYS A 725 -2.72 -10.38 9.51
C LYS A 725 -1.36 -9.72 9.35
N THR A 726 -1.23 -8.50 9.86
CA THR A 726 -0.01 -7.71 9.76
C THR A 726 1.16 -8.44 10.43
N MET A 727 0.98 -9.02 11.63
CA MET A 727 2.04 -9.81 12.27
C MET A 727 2.43 -11.06 11.46
N THR A 728 1.49 -11.69 10.75
CA THR A 728 1.78 -12.81 9.84
C THR A 728 2.64 -12.35 8.65
N LEU A 729 2.34 -11.17 8.08
CA LEU A 729 3.16 -10.57 7.03
C LEU A 729 4.55 -10.16 7.51
N ILE A 730 4.65 -9.59 8.73
CA ILE A 730 5.93 -9.23 9.33
C ILE A 730 6.81 -10.47 9.52
N GLU A 731 6.27 -11.56 10.08
CA GLU A 731 7.01 -12.82 10.17
C GLU A 731 7.40 -13.34 8.78
N LEU A 732 6.48 -13.33 7.81
CA LEU A 732 6.76 -13.77 6.45
C LEU A 732 7.95 -13.00 5.86
N ILE A 733 7.99 -11.67 6.01
CA ILE A 733 9.10 -10.83 5.58
C ILE A 733 10.41 -11.30 6.24
N HIS A 734 10.39 -11.54 7.55
CA HIS A 734 11.58 -12.00 8.27
C HIS A 734 12.08 -13.35 7.76
N GLN A 735 11.18 -14.30 7.53
CA GLN A 735 11.55 -15.62 7.01
C GLN A 735 12.07 -15.52 5.57
N ILE A 736 11.47 -14.70 4.71
CA ILE A 736 11.99 -14.47 3.34
C ILE A 736 13.41 -13.90 3.40
N VAL A 737 13.65 -12.88 4.25
CA VAL A 737 14.98 -12.26 4.37
C VAL A 737 16.01 -13.25 4.92
N LYS A 738 15.63 -14.07 5.90
CA LYS A 738 16.54 -15.06 6.50
C LYS A 738 16.89 -16.21 5.54
N LEU A 739 15.90 -16.69 4.78
CA LEU A 739 16.02 -17.92 4.01
C LEU A 739 16.47 -17.70 2.56
N PHE A 740 16.10 -16.57 1.95
CA PHE A 740 16.39 -16.27 0.56
C PHE A 740 17.30 -15.05 0.46
N ALA A 741 18.61 -15.27 0.47
CA ALA A 741 19.63 -14.21 0.50
C ALA A 741 19.49 -13.18 -0.63
N ASP A 742 18.98 -13.60 -1.79
CA ASP A 742 18.80 -12.82 -3.01
C ASP A 742 17.41 -12.15 -3.10
N SER A 743 16.58 -12.26 -2.06
CA SER A 743 15.20 -11.75 -2.09
C SER A 743 15.13 -10.22 -2.18
N ARG A 744 14.15 -9.75 -2.96
CA ARG A 744 13.75 -8.34 -3.05
C ARG A 744 12.26 -8.25 -2.77
N ILE A 745 11.88 -7.55 -1.70
CA ILE A 745 10.50 -7.50 -1.23
C ILE A 745 9.92 -6.10 -1.44
N MET A 746 8.79 -6.02 -2.14
CA MET A 746 7.96 -4.81 -2.18
C MET A 746 6.75 -5.01 -1.27
N VAL A 747 6.54 -4.10 -0.33
CA VAL A 747 5.38 -4.09 0.56
C VAL A 747 4.50 -2.89 0.22
N ALA A 748 3.29 -3.16 -0.24
CA ALA A 748 2.34 -2.15 -0.67
C ALA A 748 1.11 -2.10 0.23
N THR A 749 0.55 -0.90 0.42
CA THR A 749 -0.70 -0.68 1.16
C THR A 749 -1.60 0.32 0.44
N PRO A 750 -2.92 0.35 0.69
CA PRO A 750 -3.80 1.40 0.18
C PRO A 750 -3.61 2.73 0.91
N SER A 751 -3.10 2.71 2.15
CA SER A 751 -3.04 3.90 3.02
C SER A 751 -1.66 4.13 3.65
N ASN A 752 -1.33 5.41 3.89
CA ASN A 752 -0.10 5.78 4.60
C ASN A 752 -0.08 5.30 6.05
N SER A 753 -1.24 5.22 6.72
CA SER A 753 -1.34 4.69 8.09
C SER A 753 -0.97 3.21 8.15
N SER A 754 -1.42 2.39 7.19
CA SER A 754 -1.01 0.98 7.12
C SER A 754 0.48 0.85 6.80
N ALA A 755 1.03 1.70 5.93
CA ALA A 755 2.47 1.73 5.67
C ALA A 755 3.30 2.17 6.89
N ASN A 756 2.83 3.15 7.68
CA ASN A 756 3.43 3.52 8.96
C ASN A 756 3.52 2.29 9.87
N LEU A 757 2.40 1.61 10.09
CA LEU A 757 2.31 0.45 10.98
C LEU A 757 3.27 -0.67 10.58
N ILE A 758 3.33 -1.03 9.29
CA ILE A 758 4.26 -2.06 8.82
C ILE A 758 5.71 -1.63 9.07
N THR A 759 6.05 -0.37 8.78
CA THR A 759 7.41 0.16 8.95
C THR A 759 7.80 0.12 10.43
N GLU A 760 6.93 0.58 11.31
CA GLU A 760 7.12 0.56 12.76
C GLU A 760 7.31 -0.87 13.29
N ARG A 761 6.50 -1.82 12.82
CA ARG A 761 6.63 -3.24 13.22
C ARG A 761 7.93 -3.87 12.74
N ILE A 762 8.42 -3.51 11.56
CA ILE A 762 9.73 -3.96 11.05
C ILE A 762 10.86 -3.38 11.90
N ILE A 763 10.80 -2.08 12.24
CA ILE A 763 11.79 -1.43 13.11
C ILE A 763 11.81 -2.09 14.48
N ASN A 764 10.64 -2.25 15.11
CA ASN A 764 10.52 -2.81 16.46
C ASN A 764 10.93 -4.28 16.55
N ALA A 765 10.87 -5.03 15.44
CA ALA A 765 11.36 -6.40 15.40
C ALA A 765 12.89 -6.49 15.50
N LYS A 766 13.64 -5.42 15.21
CA LYS A 766 15.12 -5.35 15.30
C LYS A 766 15.88 -6.45 14.53
N ILE A 767 15.24 -7.06 13.52
CA ILE A 767 15.89 -8.08 12.67
C ILE A 767 16.68 -7.42 11.55
N LEU A 768 16.09 -6.40 10.93
CA LEU A 768 16.72 -5.66 9.85
C LEU A 768 17.51 -4.49 10.42
N ARG A 769 18.73 -4.32 9.93
CA ARG A 769 19.53 -3.15 10.29
C ARG A 769 18.95 -1.91 9.61
N PRO A 770 19.10 -0.72 10.23
CA PRO A 770 18.79 0.52 9.53
C PRO A 770 19.54 0.57 8.19
N GLY A 771 18.86 1.03 7.14
CA GLY A 771 19.37 1.06 5.76
C GLY A 771 19.22 -0.24 4.95
N GLU A 772 18.71 -1.33 5.53
CA GLU A 772 18.35 -2.55 4.77
C GLU A 772 16.97 -2.46 4.09
N PHE A 773 16.14 -1.52 4.54
CA PHE A 773 14.85 -1.23 3.94
C PHE A 773 14.63 0.27 3.78
N ILE A 774 13.72 0.62 2.87
CA ILE A 774 13.28 1.99 2.67
C ILE A 774 11.77 2.06 2.52
N ARG A 775 11.20 3.13 3.05
CA ARG A 775 9.82 3.50 2.78
C ARG A 775 9.75 4.69 1.83
N ILE A 776 9.07 4.49 0.71
CA ILE A 776 8.79 5.58 -0.23
C ILE A 776 7.50 6.31 0.19
N VAL A 777 7.61 7.62 0.36
CA VAL A 777 6.51 8.52 0.74
C VAL A 777 6.23 9.54 -0.37
N GLY A 778 4.97 9.92 -0.49
CA GLY A 778 4.54 10.96 -1.45
C GLY A 778 4.97 12.35 -0.97
N LEU A 779 5.38 13.22 -1.90
CA LEU A 779 5.78 14.60 -1.57
C LEU A 779 4.68 15.35 -0.81
N ASN A 780 3.42 15.16 -1.21
CA ASN A 780 2.27 15.76 -0.53
C ASN A 780 2.12 15.33 0.94
N TYR A 781 2.56 14.11 1.30
CA TYR A 781 2.51 13.62 2.68
C TYR A 781 3.62 14.25 3.53
N VAL A 782 4.78 14.49 2.92
CA VAL A 782 5.92 15.17 3.53
C VAL A 782 5.65 16.66 3.75
N GLU A 783 5.14 17.37 2.73
CA GLU A 783 4.84 18.82 2.80
C GLU A 783 3.74 19.16 3.83
N GLN A 784 2.96 18.16 4.24
CA GLN A 784 1.95 18.27 5.30
C GLN A 784 2.48 17.84 6.67
N GLU A 785 3.77 17.50 6.78
CA GLU A 785 4.42 17.07 8.03
C GLU A 785 3.71 15.86 8.67
N LEU A 786 3.17 14.96 7.84
CA LEU A 786 2.41 13.79 8.30
C LEU A 786 3.29 12.55 8.53
N VAL A 787 4.59 12.61 8.21
CA VAL A 787 5.54 11.53 8.48
C VAL A 787 5.87 11.56 9.97
N PRO A 788 5.61 10.47 10.73
CA PRO A 788 6.01 10.40 12.13
C PRO A 788 7.54 10.54 12.25
N GLU A 789 8.00 11.33 13.22
CA GLU A 789 9.42 11.68 13.38
C GLU A 789 10.33 10.45 13.48
N HIS A 790 9.96 9.47 14.31
CA HIS A 790 10.70 8.21 14.46
C HIS A 790 10.77 7.35 13.18
N LEU A 791 9.90 7.59 12.19
CA LEU A 791 9.92 6.90 10.89
C LEU A 791 10.68 7.68 9.82
N ALA A 792 10.92 8.98 10.01
CA ALA A 792 11.53 9.84 9.01
C ALA A 792 12.90 9.31 8.51
N PRO A 793 13.81 8.77 9.35
CA PRO A 793 15.09 8.21 8.90
C PRO A 793 14.97 7.05 7.91
N TYR A 794 13.85 6.34 7.92
CA TYR A 794 13.57 5.19 7.05
C TYR A 794 12.77 5.59 5.81
N CYS A 795 12.38 6.86 5.70
CA CYS A 795 11.53 7.35 4.63
C CYS A 795 12.35 8.07 3.55
N GLY A 796 11.85 8.04 2.32
CA GLY A 796 12.37 8.85 1.24
C GLY A 796 11.36 9.21 0.15
N THR A 797 11.61 10.32 -0.54
CA THR A 797 10.86 10.74 -1.73
C THR A 797 11.65 10.42 -2.98
N VAL A 798 10.97 10.02 -4.05
CA VAL A 798 11.60 9.69 -5.35
C VAL A 798 11.73 10.96 -6.19
N ASP A 799 12.91 11.21 -6.75
CA ASP A 799 13.07 12.17 -7.84
C ASP A 799 12.75 11.50 -9.18
N ILE A 800 11.82 12.08 -9.93
CA ILE A 800 11.43 11.59 -11.25
C ILE A 800 12.30 12.15 -12.37
N ALA A 801 13.20 13.08 -12.05
CA ALA A 801 14.13 13.63 -13.02
C ALA A 801 15.12 12.57 -13.50
N SER A 802 15.42 12.60 -14.80
CA SER A 802 16.46 11.76 -15.39
C SER A 802 17.80 12.08 -14.74
N GLU A 803 18.51 11.07 -14.27
CA GLU A 803 19.74 11.21 -13.45
C GLU A 803 20.77 12.11 -14.12
N ARG A 804 20.90 12.04 -15.45
CA ARG A 804 21.87 12.81 -16.23
C ARG A 804 21.60 14.32 -16.28
N THR A 805 20.52 14.78 -15.63
CA THR A 805 20.00 16.14 -15.81
C THR A 805 19.87 16.92 -14.50
N VAL A 806 20.25 16.32 -13.37
CA VAL A 806 20.22 16.93 -12.03
C VAL A 806 21.61 16.80 -11.43
N LYS A 807 22.00 17.74 -10.56
CA LYS A 807 23.18 17.56 -9.70
C LYS A 807 22.85 16.53 -8.63
N ASP A 808 23.74 15.57 -8.41
CA ASP A 808 23.56 14.43 -7.50
C ASP A 808 23.58 14.86 -6.02
N GLU A 809 22.53 15.54 -5.56
CA GLU A 809 22.37 15.92 -4.16
C GLU A 809 21.06 15.34 -3.62
N VAL A 810 21.17 14.16 -3.00
CA VAL A 810 20.14 13.66 -2.08
C VAL A 810 20.11 14.60 -0.89
N ILE A 811 18.95 15.21 -0.63
CA ILE A 811 18.81 16.16 0.48
C ILE A 811 18.29 15.40 1.68
N ILE A 812 19.07 15.34 2.75
CA ILE A 812 18.65 14.70 4.00
C ILE A 812 18.22 15.82 4.96
N THR A 813 16.96 15.78 5.40
CA THR A 813 16.41 16.75 6.38
C THR A 813 16.93 16.48 7.78
N GLU A 814 16.78 17.43 8.71
CA GLU A 814 17.11 17.27 10.13
C GLU A 814 16.38 16.12 10.85
N SER A 815 15.30 15.56 10.30
CA SER A 815 14.62 14.37 10.83
C SER A 815 15.06 13.06 10.18
N GLY A 816 15.91 13.13 9.15
CA GLY A 816 16.51 11.98 8.46
C GLY A 816 15.75 11.50 7.24
N LEU A 817 14.63 12.17 6.93
CA LEU A 817 13.91 11.96 5.70
C LEU A 817 14.79 12.30 4.49
N LYS A 818 14.94 11.32 3.58
CA LYS A 818 15.72 11.45 2.35
C LYS A 818 14.87 12.05 1.23
N HIS A 819 15.22 13.21 0.74
CA HIS A 819 14.55 13.85 -0.39
C HIS A 819 15.25 13.59 -1.72
N LYS A 820 14.45 13.47 -2.77
CA LYS A 820 14.91 13.38 -4.17
C LYS A 820 15.85 12.20 -4.42
N LEU A 821 15.48 11.03 -3.91
CA LEU A 821 16.19 9.79 -4.23
C LEU A 821 16.08 9.49 -5.72
N GLN A 822 17.24 9.48 -6.38
CA GLN A 822 17.42 9.08 -7.76
C GLN A 822 17.37 7.55 -7.93
N LEU A 823 17.26 7.09 -9.17
CA LEU A 823 17.18 5.66 -9.50
C LEU A 823 18.37 4.88 -8.93
N LYS A 824 19.59 5.45 -8.95
CA LYS A 824 20.81 4.81 -8.49
C LYS A 824 20.64 4.33 -7.05
N HIS A 825 20.03 5.12 -6.16
CA HIS A 825 19.80 4.76 -4.75
C HIS A 825 18.58 3.86 -4.52
N LEU A 826 17.68 3.74 -5.50
CA LEU A 826 16.44 2.97 -5.41
C LEU A 826 16.65 1.51 -5.83
N GLY A 827 15.90 0.58 -5.26
CA GLY A 827 16.03 -0.86 -5.55
C GLY A 827 17.26 -1.53 -4.93
N ARG A 828 18.20 -0.77 -4.35
CA ARG A 828 19.31 -1.32 -3.55
C ARG A 828 18.87 -1.89 -2.21
N HIS A 829 17.80 -1.34 -1.64
CA HIS A 829 17.26 -1.80 -0.37
C HIS A 829 16.61 -3.18 -0.54
N ARG A 830 16.76 -4.06 0.46
CA ARG A 830 16.18 -5.40 0.42
C ARG A 830 14.66 -5.37 0.45
N ILE A 831 14.11 -4.36 1.13
CA ILE A 831 12.67 -4.13 1.24
C ILE A 831 12.33 -2.69 0.83
N THR A 832 11.32 -2.54 -0.02
CA THR A 832 10.72 -1.25 -0.38
C THR A 832 9.27 -1.20 0.07
N ILE A 833 8.92 -0.24 0.91
CA ILE A 833 7.58 -0.09 1.49
C ILE A 833 6.91 1.17 0.94
N GLY A 834 5.61 1.17 0.68
CA GLY A 834 4.89 2.39 0.35
C GLY A 834 3.44 2.16 0.01
N THR A 835 2.67 3.24 -0.20
CA THR A 835 1.31 3.09 -0.72
C THR A 835 1.35 2.66 -2.19
N CYS A 836 0.37 1.89 -2.68
CA CYS A 836 0.28 1.45 -4.08
C CYS A 836 0.53 2.61 -5.08
N VAL A 837 -0.17 3.74 -4.91
CA VAL A 837 -0.04 4.92 -5.79
C VAL A 837 1.34 5.58 -5.70
N THR A 838 1.92 5.68 -4.51
CA THR A 838 3.25 6.27 -4.31
C THR A 838 4.34 5.43 -4.98
N LEU A 839 4.28 4.09 -4.83
CA LEU A 839 5.19 3.16 -5.49
C LEU A 839 5.11 3.24 -7.02
N GLY A 840 3.97 3.60 -7.58
CA GLY A 840 3.81 3.88 -9.01
C GLY A 840 4.66 5.04 -9.55
N THR A 841 5.32 5.81 -8.68
CA THR A 841 6.33 6.81 -9.10
C THR A 841 7.56 6.15 -9.72
N LEU A 842 7.91 4.93 -9.29
CA LEU A 842 9.02 4.14 -9.85
C LEU A 842 8.82 3.84 -11.35
N MET A 843 7.57 3.83 -11.84
CA MET A 843 7.27 3.63 -13.27
C MET A 843 7.82 4.74 -14.17
N GLN A 844 8.16 5.91 -13.61
CA GLN A 844 8.60 7.10 -14.36
C GLN A 844 10.13 7.18 -14.53
N ILE A 845 10.89 6.44 -13.73
CA ILE A 845 12.35 6.54 -13.63
C ILE A 845 13.10 5.35 -14.26
N ARG A 846 12.48 4.65 -15.22
CA ARG A 846 13.03 3.39 -15.79
C ARG A 846 13.44 2.37 -14.73
N PHE A 847 12.71 2.32 -13.61
CA PHE A 847 12.98 1.32 -12.59
C PHE A 847 12.95 -0.09 -13.21
N PRO A 848 13.92 -0.97 -12.88
CA PRO A 848 14.04 -2.27 -13.53
C PRO A 848 12.75 -3.09 -13.43
N ARG A 849 12.35 -3.69 -14.55
CA ARG A 849 11.32 -4.75 -14.54
C ARG A 849 11.92 -6.01 -13.92
N ASN A 850 11.05 -6.90 -13.44
CA ASN A 850 11.45 -8.15 -12.80
C ASN A 850 12.38 -8.00 -11.58
N HIS A 851 12.32 -6.85 -10.91
CA HIS A 851 13.22 -6.54 -9.81
C HIS A 851 12.82 -7.23 -8.50
N PHE A 852 11.53 -7.25 -8.17
CA PHE A 852 11.06 -7.80 -6.90
C PHE A 852 10.73 -9.29 -7.04
N THR A 853 11.28 -10.10 -6.14
CA THR A 853 10.93 -11.53 -6.03
C THR A 853 9.62 -11.71 -5.28
N HIS A 854 9.26 -10.77 -4.40
CA HIS A 854 8.03 -10.82 -3.62
C HIS A 854 7.31 -9.47 -3.66
N VAL A 855 6.00 -9.49 -3.92
CA VAL A 855 5.11 -8.33 -3.77
C VAL A 855 4.04 -8.69 -2.75
N LEU A 856 4.06 -8.03 -1.60
CA LEU A 856 3.10 -8.22 -0.51
C LEU A 856 2.18 -7.00 -0.45
N ILE A 857 0.87 -7.21 -0.53
CA ILE A 857 -0.13 -6.13 -0.43
C ILE A 857 -0.95 -6.35 0.84
N ASP A 858 -0.78 -5.49 1.85
CA ASP A 858 -1.62 -5.50 3.06
C ASP A 858 -2.86 -4.64 2.84
N GLU A 859 -3.95 -4.99 3.54
CA GLU A 859 -5.28 -4.41 3.35
C GLU A 859 -5.75 -4.46 1.88
N ALA A 860 -5.39 -5.52 1.15
CA ALA A 860 -5.70 -5.70 -0.27
C ALA A 860 -7.21 -5.71 -0.58
N GLY A 861 -8.05 -6.00 0.42
CA GLY A 861 -9.51 -5.90 0.32
C GLY A 861 -9.99 -4.45 0.09
N GLN A 862 -9.23 -3.46 0.55
CA GLN A 862 -9.53 -2.02 0.43
C GLN A 862 -8.92 -1.38 -0.83
N CYS A 863 -8.03 -2.08 -1.54
CA CYS A 863 -7.42 -1.58 -2.78
C CYS A 863 -8.38 -1.73 -3.95
N LEU A 864 -8.51 -0.68 -4.79
CA LEU A 864 -9.06 -0.88 -6.13
C LEU A 864 -8.20 -1.93 -6.85
N GLU A 865 -8.80 -2.78 -7.67
CA GLU A 865 -8.03 -3.78 -8.40
C GLU A 865 -6.95 -3.10 -9.26
N SER A 866 -7.29 -2.03 -9.98
CA SER A 866 -6.35 -1.23 -10.77
C SER A 866 -5.23 -0.57 -9.95
N GLU A 867 -5.47 -0.28 -8.67
CA GLU A 867 -4.46 0.22 -7.74
C GLU A 867 -3.50 -0.89 -7.29
N SER A 868 -4.03 -2.06 -6.96
CA SER A 868 -3.24 -3.24 -6.58
C SER A 868 -2.30 -3.72 -7.69
N LEU A 869 -2.64 -3.45 -8.97
CA LEU A 869 -1.78 -3.75 -10.11
C LEU A 869 -0.49 -2.91 -10.15
N ILE A 870 -0.46 -1.73 -9.53
CA ILE A 870 0.71 -0.85 -9.57
C ILE A 870 1.97 -1.54 -9.02
N PRO A 871 2.01 -2.01 -7.75
CA PRO A 871 3.19 -2.71 -7.24
C PRO A 871 3.50 -4.00 -8.02
N MET A 872 2.48 -4.67 -8.57
CA MET A 872 2.66 -5.88 -9.37
C MET A 872 3.38 -5.63 -10.71
N THR A 873 3.49 -4.39 -11.18
CA THR A 873 4.26 -4.11 -12.41
C THR A 873 5.76 -4.36 -12.29
N PHE A 874 6.27 -4.48 -11.06
CA PHE A 874 7.70 -4.65 -10.77
C PHE A 874 8.09 -6.07 -10.37
N ILE A 875 7.11 -6.98 -10.27
CA ILE A 875 7.35 -8.38 -9.89
C ILE A 875 8.18 -9.11 -10.96
N ASN A 876 9.04 -10.02 -10.54
CA ASN A 876 9.69 -10.98 -11.42
C ASN A 876 8.64 -11.95 -11.98
N GLN A 877 8.40 -11.87 -13.30
CA GLN A 877 7.37 -12.67 -13.96
C GLN A 877 7.67 -14.18 -13.96
N ASN A 878 8.95 -14.56 -13.81
CA ASN A 878 9.39 -15.94 -13.91
C ASN A 878 9.41 -16.65 -12.57
N CYS A 879 9.79 -15.98 -11.49
CA CYS A 879 9.90 -16.60 -10.17
C CYS A 879 9.12 -15.88 -9.06
N GLY A 880 8.50 -14.74 -9.36
CA GLY A 880 7.93 -13.86 -8.34
C GLY A 880 6.67 -14.39 -7.67
N THR A 881 6.53 -14.03 -6.40
CA THR A 881 5.43 -14.39 -5.52
C THR A 881 4.62 -13.16 -5.15
N VAL A 882 3.31 -13.19 -5.43
CA VAL A 882 2.38 -12.12 -5.04
C VAL A 882 1.55 -12.60 -3.85
N VAL A 883 1.47 -11.80 -2.79
CA VAL A 883 0.62 -12.07 -1.62
C VAL A 883 -0.37 -10.94 -1.42
N LEU A 884 -1.66 -11.27 -1.35
CA LEU A 884 -2.75 -10.35 -1.04
C LEU A 884 -3.26 -10.67 0.37
N ALA A 885 -2.92 -9.84 1.35
CA ALA A 885 -3.45 -9.96 2.69
C ALA A 885 -4.62 -9.00 2.87
N GLY A 886 -5.74 -9.50 3.36
CA GLY A 886 -6.94 -8.68 3.54
C GLY A 886 -8.11 -9.49 4.06
N ASP A 887 -9.27 -8.86 4.05
CA ASP A 887 -10.52 -9.47 4.46
C ASP A 887 -11.63 -9.12 3.46
N PRO A 888 -12.19 -10.10 2.72
CA PRO A 888 -13.27 -9.87 1.78
C PRO A 888 -14.59 -9.44 2.46
N MET A 889 -14.73 -9.62 3.78
CA MET A 889 -15.93 -9.26 4.55
C MET A 889 -15.83 -7.89 5.24
N GLN A 890 -14.70 -7.19 5.09
CA GLN A 890 -14.52 -5.83 5.61
C GLN A 890 -14.75 -4.76 4.53
N LEU A 891 -14.48 -3.49 4.87
CA LEU A 891 -14.62 -2.37 3.95
C LEU A 891 -13.86 -2.63 2.65
N GLY A 892 -14.57 -2.50 1.54
CA GLY A 892 -13.98 -2.49 0.20
C GLY A 892 -13.38 -1.13 -0.17
N PRO A 893 -12.89 -1.00 -1.40
CA PRO A 893 -12.43 0.26 -1.96
C PRO A 893 -13.55 1.29 -1.99
N VAL A 894 -13.19 2.55 -1.73
CA VAL A 894 -14.13 3.67 -1.82
C VAL A 894 -14.16 4.17 -3.27
N VAL A 895 -15.31 3.98 -3.94
CA VAL A 895 -15.58 4.47 -5.30
C VAL A 895 -16.60 5.61 -5.21
N MET A 896 -16.26 6.79 -5.71
CA MET A 896 -17.16 7.94 -5.71
C MET A 896 -18.18 7.86 -6.84
N SER A 897 -17.77 7.38 -8.01
CA SER A 897 -18.62 7.29 -9.19
C SER A 897 -19.61 6.16 -9.01
N SER A 898 -20.85 6.52 -8.76
CA SER A 898 -21.91 5.53 -8.64
C SER A 898 -22.11 4.73 -9.95
N HIS A 899 -21.87 5.36 -11.10
CA HIS A 899 -21.90 4.69 -12.41
C HIS A 899 -20.86 3.56 -12.53
N ALA A 900 -19.68 3.74 -11.93
CA ALA A 900 -18.64 2.71 -11.89
C ALA A 900 -18.87 1.69 -10.76
N SER A 901 -19.28 2.18 -9.57
CA SER A 901 -19.53 1.36 -8.39
C SER A 901 -20.63 0.32 -8.65
N ASP A 902 -21.76 0.72 -9.24
CA ASP A 902 -22.88 -0.18 -9.53
C ASP A 902 -22.50 -1.28 -10.55
N ARG A 903 -21.44 -1.06 -11.32
CA ARG A 903 -20.89 -2.00 -12.30
C ARG A 903 -19.72 -2.84 -11.76
N GLY A 904 -19.45 -2.77 -10.46
CA GLY A 904 -18.47 -3.61 -9.78
C GLY A 904 -17.05 -3.04 -9.68
N PHE A 905 -16.84 -1.74 -9.96
CA PHE A 905 -15.51 -1.13 -9.76
C PHE A 905 -15.06 -1.15 -8.29
N GLY A 906 -16.02 -1.17 -7.36
CA GLY A 906 -15.77 -1.32 -5.92
C GLY A 906 -15.41 -2.74 -5.48
N THR A 907 -15.23 -3.69 -6.41
CA THR A 907 -14.75 -5.03 -6.08
C THR A 907 -13.23 -5.07 -6.17
N SER A 908 -12.54 -5.37 -5.06
CA SER A 908 -11.09 -5.52 -5.06
C SER A 908 -10.65 -6.82 -5.75
N MET A 909 -9.39 -6.86 -6.19
CA MET A 909 -8.82 -8.06 -6.82
C MET A 909 -8.88 -9.28 -5.89
N LEU A 910 -8.66 -9.07 -4.58
CA LEU A 910 -8.76 -10.12 -3.57
C LEU A 910 -10.17 -10.74 -3.56
N VAL A 911 -11.21 -9.91 -3.49
CA VAL A 911 -12.61 -10.37 -3.47
C VAL A 911 -12.95 -11.09 -4.78
N ARG A 912 -12.63 -10.48 -5.93
CA ARG A 912 -12.90 -11.08 -7.25
C ARG A 912 -12.21 -12.43 -7.42
N LEU A 913 -10.95 -12.55 -7.01
CA LEU A 913 -10.24 -13.83 -7.07
C LEU A 913 -10.91 -14.88 -6.20
N MET A 914 -11.31 -14.54 -4.97
CA MET A 914 -11.98 -15.47 -4.06
C MET A 914 -13.30 -16.05 -4.61
N ASP A 915 -13.95 -15.36 -5.55
CA ASP A 915 -15.15 -15.87 -6.24
C ASP A 915 -14.83 -16.80 -7.42
N THR A 916 -13.57 -16.95 -7.82
CA THR A 916 -13.18 -17.84 -8.93
C THR A 916 -13.14 -19.31 -8.50
N PRO A 917 -13.33 -20.27 -9.42
CA PRO A 917 -13.35 -21.70 -9.10
C PRO A 917 -12.12 -22.25 -8.37
N LEU A 918 -10.94 -21.65 -8.58
CA LEU A 918 -9.69 -22.10 -7.95
C LEU A 918 -9.52 -21.64 -6.50
N TYR A 919 -10.08 -20.48 -6.17
CA TYR A 919 -9.91 -19.81 -4.87
C TYR A 919 -11.13 -19.99 -3.97
N ARG A 920 -12.32 -20.21 -4.53
CA ARG A 920 -13.53 -20.44 -3.75
C ARG A 920 -13.42 -21.71 -2.90
N THR A 921 -14.23 -21.80 -1.86
CA THR A 921 -14.25 -22.96 -0.97
C THR A 921 -14.78 -24.22 -1.65
N ASP A 922 -14.07 -25.33 -1.48
CA ASP A 922 -14.49 -26.70 -1.74
C ASP A 922 -14.22 -27.54 -0.47
N LYS A 923 -15.24 -27.65 0.39
CA LYS A 923 -15.16 -28.39 1.66
C LYS A 923 -14.93 -29.91 1.47
N THR A 924 -15.21 -30.44 0.27
CA THR A 924 -14.98 -31.87 -0.03
C THR A 924 -13.52 -32.13 -0.36
N ARG A 925 -12.91 -31.25 -1.18
CA ARG A 925 -11.52 -31.39 -1.59
C ARG A 925 -10.54 -30.91 -0.52
N PHE A 926 -10.92 -29.91 0.28
CA PHE A 926 -10.04 -29.25 1.24
C PHE A 926 -10.66 -29.13 2.65
N PRO A 927 -11.01 -30.25 3.31
CA PRO A 927 -11.70 -30.22 4.60
C PRO A 927 -10.88 -29.62 5.74
N LYS A 928 -9.54 -29.69 5.67
CA LYS A 928 -8.63 -29.23 6.74
C LYS A 928 -8.31 -27.74 6.72
N THR A 929 -8.64 -27.04 5.63
CA THR A 929 -8.23 -25.65 5.36
C THR A 929 -9.45 -24.75 5.15
N SER A 930 -10.53 -25.01 5.89
CA SER A 930 -11.80 -24.30 5.78
C SER A 930 -12.40 -24.32 4.36
N GLY A 931 -12.12 -25.38 3.59
CA GLY A 931 -12.53 -25.53 2.19
C GLY A 931 -11.61 -24.83 1.18
N TYR A 932 -10.61 -24.08 1.60
CA TYR A 932 -9.73 -23.38 0.68
C TYR A 932 -8.58 -24.25 0.18
N ASN A 933 -8.16 -24.04 -1.07
CA ASN A 933 -6.94 -24.65 -1.58
C ASN A 933 -5.71 -24.05 -0.87
N PRO A 934 -4.95 -24.81 -0.06
CA PRO A 934 -3.85 -24.28 0.76
C PRO A 934 -2.72 -23.64 -0.03
N ARG A 935 -2.61 -23.96 -1.33
CA ARG A 935 -1.63 -23.37 -2.24
C ARG A 935 -1.98 -21.94 -2.67
N LEU A 936 -3.23 -21.52 -2.47
CA LEU A 936 -3.75 -20.23 -2.94
C LEU A 936 -4.35 -19.39 -1.83
N VAL A 937 -4.99 -19.98 -0.82
CA VAL A 937 -5.69 -19.22 0.22
C VAL A 937 -5.48 -19.87 1.59
N THR A 938 -5.14 -19.06 2.59
CA THR A 938 -5.24 -19.44 4.01
C THR A 938 -6.16 -18.47 4.75
N LYS A 939 -7.20 -19.00 5.39
CA LYS A 939 -8.08 -18.25 6.30
C LYS A 939 -7.54 -18.31 7.73
N LEU A 940 -7.12 -17.17 8.27
CA LEU A 940 -6.75 -17.05 9.69
C LEU A 940 -8.01 -17.14 10.57
N ARG A 941 -7.92 -17.79 11.73
CA ARG A 941 -9.09 -18.09 12.58
C ARG A 941 -8.95 -17.62 14.02
N TYR A 942 -7.75 -17.68 14.59
CA TYR A 942 -7.52 -17.28 15.97
C TYR A 942 -7.54 -15.76 16.09
N ASN A 943 -8.44 -15.23 16.92
CA ASN A 943 -8.64 -13.82 17.18
C ASN A 943 -8.03 -13.43 18.53
N TYR A 944 -7.21 -12.38 18.52
CA TYR A 944 -6.45 -11.88 19.66
C TYR A 944 -6.89 -10.46 20.06
N ARG A 945 -8.14 -10.08 19.73
CA ARG A 945 -8.64 -8.71 19.95
C ARG A 945 -9.95 -8.69 20.74
N SER A 946 -10.79 -9.70 20.58
CA SER A 946 -12.15 -9.70 21.12
C SER A 946 -12.35 -10.87 22.06
N VAL A 947 -12.98 -10.60 23.22
CA VAL A 947 -13.58 -11.62 24.08
C VAL A 947 -14.69 -12.37 23.31
N PRO A 948 -15.04 -13.61 23.73
CA PRO A 948 -16.05 -14.44 23.04
C PRO A 948 -17.39 -13.74 22.81
N SER A 949 -17.93 -13.03 23.81
CA SER A 949 -19.23 -12.35 23.72
C SER A 949 -19.32 -11.32 22.58
N ILE A 950 -18.20 -10.69 22.23
CA ILE A 950 -18.11 -9.77 21.08
C ILE A 950 -17.75 -10.54 19.80
N LEU A 951 -16.81 -11.48 19.89
CA LEU A 951 -16.32 -12.23 18.74
C LEU A 951 -17.42 -13.06 18.07
N ASP A 952 -18.23 -13.76 18.87
CA ASP A 952 -19.18 -14.75 18.38
C ASP A 952 -20.23 -14.11 17.48
N ILE A 953 -20.67 -12.89 17.80
CA ILE A 953 -21.64 -12.13 17.02
C ILE A 953 -21.16 -11.93 15.58
N TYR A 954 -19.99 -11.34 15.38
CA TYR A 954 -19.51 -11.08 14.02
C TYR A 954 -18.90 -12.33 13.36
N SER A 955 -18.41 -13.29 14.15
CA SER A 955 -17.98 -14.61 13.67
C SER A 955 -19.15 -15.36 13.01
N GLU A 956 -20.32 -15.37 13.64
CA GLU A 956 -21.54 -15.97 13.10
C GLU A 956 -22.04 -15.23 11.86
N LEU A 957 -22.17 -13.90 11.94
CA LEU A 957 -22.73 -13.10 10.84
C LEU A 957 -21.90 -13.13 9.56
N PHE A 958 -20.56 -13.13 9.67
CA PHE A 958 -19.68 -12.91 8.51
C PHE A 958 -18.70 -14.04 8.23
N TYR A 959 -18.44 -14.92 9.19
CA TYR A 959 -17.32 -15.88 9.09
C TYR A 959 -17.71 -17.34 9.33
N GLU A 960 -18.99 -17.69 9.28
CA GLU A 960 -19.53 -19.05 9.51
C GLU A 960 -19.13 -19.61 10.89
N SER A 961 -19.13 -18.74 11.92
CA SER A 961 -18.68 -19.06 13.28
C SER A 961 -17.27 -19.67 13.32
N ALA A 962 -16.43 -19.37 12.32
CA ALA A 962 -15.13 -20.01 12.18
C ALA A 962 -14.04 -19.40 13.08
N LEU A 963 -14.25 -18.21 13.64
CA LEU A 963 -13.24 -17.52 14.45
C LEU A 963 -13.14 -18.12 15.85
N ILE A 964 -11.96 -18.05 16.44
CA ILE A 964 -11.64 -18.67 17.73
C ILE A 964 -11.04 -17.60 18.64
N ALA A 965 -11.71 -17.24 19.73
CA ALA A 965 -11.19 -16.28 20.70
C ALA A 965 -9.94 -16.82 21.39
N ARG A 966 -8.93 -15.96 21.56
CA ARG A 966 -7.74 -16.21 22.38
C ARG A 966 -7.71 -15.38 23.65
N ILE A 967 -8.58 -14.37 23.76
CA ILE A 967 -8.82 -13.62 24.99
C ILE A 967 -9.83 -14.41 25.83
N PRO A 968 -9.59 -14.61 27.14
CA PRO A 968 -10.50 -15.33 28.03
C PRO A 968 -11.84 -14.59 28.16
N ALA A 969 -12.90 -15.34 28.45
CA ALA A 969 -14.24 -14.78 28.67
C ALA A 969 -14.38 -14.07 30.02
N GLU A 970 -13.62 -14.49 31.02
CA GLU A 970 -13.67 -14.00 32.40
C GLU A 970 -12.24 -13.78 32.91
N GLY A 971 -12.06 -12.81 33.81
CA GLY A 971 -10.80 -12.59 34.53
C GLY A 971 -9.67 -11.89 33.77
N GLY A 972 -9.78 -11.73 32.44
CA GLY A 972 -8.88 -10.88 31.65
C GLY A 972 -9.24 -9.39 31.75
N ASP A 973 -8.30 -8.51 31.43
CA ASP A 973 -8.47 -7.06 31.63
C ASP A 973 -9.57 -6.50 30.73
N GLU A 974 -9.73 -7.02 29.52
CA GLU A 974 -10.85 -6.65 28.65
C GLU A 974 -12.21 -7.12 29.19
N ALA A 975 -12.26 -8.27 29.88
CA ALA A 975 -13.48 -8.76 30.51
C ALA A 975 -13.83 -7.92 31.75
N LYS A 976 -12.84 -7.60 32.59
CA LYS A 976 -13.00 -6.69 33.73
C LYS A 976 -13.48 -5.30 33.29
N PHE A 977 -12.94 -4.78 32.19
CA PHE A 977 -13.39 -3.50 31.62
C PHE A 977 -14.84 -3.57 31.16
N LEU A 978 -15.23 -4.65 30.47
CA LEU A 978 -16.63 -4.83 30.06
C LEU A 978 -17.58 -4.92 31.26
N ASP A 979 -17.19 -5.62 32.33
CA ASP A 979 -17.95 -5.68 33.57
C ASP A 979 -18.08 -4.30 34.23
N LEU A 980 -17.01 -3.50 34.22
CA LEU A 980 -16.98 -2.16 34.83
C LEU A 980 -17.87 -1.15 34.09
N VAL A 981 -18.05 -1.32 32.79
CA VAL A 981 -18.87 -0.43 31.95
C VAL A 981 -20.30 -0.99 31.77
N TYR A 982 -20.57 -2.23 32.19
CA TYR A 982 -21.87 -2.90 32.05
C TYR A 982 -23.02 -2.08 32.65
N ASP A 983 -22.82 -1.53 33.85
CA ASP A 983 -23.83 -0.74 34.58
C ASP A 983 -24.07 0.65 33.97
N ILE A 984 -23.19 1.11 33.08
CA ILE A 984 -23.23 2.43 32.43
C ILE A 984 -23.83 2.33 31.02
N LEU A 985 -23.83 1.13 30.43
CA LEU A 985 -24.49 0.89 29.15
C LEU A 985 -26.00 0.88 29.39
N PRO A 986 -26.80 1.72 28.69
CA PRO A 986 -28.24 1.71 28.82
C PRO A 986 -28.80 0.46 28.15
N ILE A 987 -28.75 -0.67 28.85
CA ILE A 987 -29.44 -1.89 28.46
C ILE A 987 -30.88 -1.71 28.93
N SER A 988 -31.79 -1.35 28.01
CA SER A 988 -33.22 -1.47 28.31
C SER A 988 -33.49 -2.95 28.59
N ALA A 989 -33.91 -3.27 29.80
CA ALA A 989 -34.18 -4.63 30.27
C ALA A 989 -35.42 -5.31 29.63
N ASP A 990 -35.80 -4.89 28.42
CA ASP A 990 -36.91 -5.47 27.65
C ASP A 990 -36.45 -5.75 26.20
N SER A 991 -35.85 -6.93 25.99
CA SER A 991 -35.82 -7.61 24.69
C SER A 991 -35.72 -9.11 24.86
#